data_AF-A0A9E4CTS9-F1
#
_entry.id   AF-A0A9E4CTS9-F1
#
_cell.length_a   1.000
_cell.length_b   1.000
_cell.length_c   1.000
_cell.angle_alpha   90.00
_cell.angle_beta   90.00
_cell.angle_gamma   90.00
#
_symmetry.space_group_name_H-M   'P 1'
#
loop_
_entity.id
_entity.type
_entity.pdbx_description
1 polymer ?
#
loop_
_entity_poly.entity_id
_entity_poly.type
_entity_poly.pdbx_seq_one_letter_code
_entity_poly.pdbx_strand_id
1 'polypeptide(L)'
;MSTTRRKRRGNELRAASVRAALAAGLGAGVLAAVGGPRPTGIAAWDVALVVAATTAAAWASASTPWWALIVAPGCLAIAAPTWWGVTLALALAGGAAAIGIRRVSWGWARGAIIAAVAAAGAHAGNRWAFGVTALLVGGAVTVAAVAGVRRRPSFVRRRAWMVLGVVGGAAGAAVLVAVLGVLSARGDLREGERLARLGLAQAQRGDTEGARASLLDAASAFERASSTLDAAWMLPGRTVPVLAQHQRALTDLSAAAGPAIGDAAAALDEVDTSRLEMVDGAFDLAGITALDQPFARLSAAVRSLATTTDAIDRGWLVGPLQARLDGVGDELARNQRLLDNASRAVALAPDLLGASGPRHYFVAFMTPAEARGLGGFMGNWAEITVDGGRIWMTAFGTDEVLNRGGDDPDGRVITGPAEFLQHYGQFGFVGADGTTSMVPWKNITMPADFPMVAEAIAGLYPQSGGRPLDGVFAVDIAGIAALMKLTGPVRVEGLNRPLNANTVEDFLLRDQYLLERDERADMLDAIARTVVDALLTTTLPEPTELARTLGPLVPARHLMAWSPLADEEALFTALGLDGAVTTWLGTAAGQAVASPGAVVVARNNAAANKLDVYVPMEVTADATGATVDLANIADIATLPDYVDGNPLGLPEGTARTRVTVYTTVPVAGFTLDGTTLPVSSGEEAGAFAYTFVLDLAPGATATIRLEWAP
;
A
#
# COMPACT_ATOMS: atom_id res chain seq x y z
N MET A 1 58.66 -7.04 76.89
CA MET A 1 57.38 -6.39 76.50
C MET A 1 57.40 -6.24 74.98
N SER A 2 56.90 -7.20 74.20
CA SER A 2 55.49 -7.46 73.87
C SER A 2 54.80 -6.27 73.19
N THR A 3 54.73 -6.29 71.85
CA THR A 3 53.55 -5.86 71.07
C THR A 3 53.56 -6.47 69.65
N THR A 4 52.88 -7.61 69.54
CA THR A 4 51.85 -7.89 68.51
C THR A 4 52.15 -7.58 67.04
N ARG A 5 52.87 -8.50 66.39
CA ARG A 5 52.80 -8.75 64.94
C ARG A 5 51.40 -9.33 64.60
N ARG A 6 50.39 -8.46 64.44
CA ARG A 6 49.01 -8.85 64.14
C ARG A 6 48.94 -9.45 62.73
N LYS A 7 48.60 -10.74 62.66
CA LYS A 7 48.32 -11.54 61.45
C LYS A 7 47.54 -10.73 60.39
N ARG A 8 48.21 -10.33 59.30
CA ARG A 8 47.57 -10.22 57.97
C ARG A 8 47.25 -11.65 57.49
N ARG A 9 46.19 -12.27 58.01
CA ARG A 9 45.55 -13.41 57.31
C ARG A 9 44.80 -12.81 56.13
N GLY A 10 45.53 -12.55 55.06
CA GLY A 10 44.98 -12.08 53.79
C GLY A 10 44.05 -13.14 53.21
N ASN A 11 42.98 -12.69 52.57
CA ASN A 11 42.01 -13.50 51.82
C ASN A 11 42.71 -14.26 50.66
N GLU A 12 43.43 -15.32 50.95
CA GLU A 12 43.90 -16.24 49.91
C GLU A 12 42.70 -17.05 49.41
N LEU A 13 42.33 -16.80 48.16
CA LEU A 13 41.32 -17.57 47.44
C LEU A 13 41.77 -19.03 47.34
N ARG A 14 41.12 -19.91 48.11
CA ARG A 14 41.37 -21.35 48.06
C ARG A 14 41.07 -21.89 46.67
N ALA A 15 41.90 -22.82 46.19
CA ALA A 15 41.72 -23.47 44.89
C ALA A 15 40.34 -24.16 44.75
N ALA A 16 39.78 -24.68 45.86
CA ALA A 16 38.43 -25.25 45.89
C ALA A 16 37.34 -24.21 45.57
N SER A 17 37.46 -22.98 46.08
CA SER A 17 36.51 -21.89 45.80
C SER A 17 36.54 -21.44 44.34
N VAL A 18 37.72 -21.50 43.70
CA VAL A 18 37.86 -21.19 42.27
C VAL A 18 37.22 -22.27 41.40
N ARG A 19 37.42 -23.55 41.74
CA ARG A 19 36.77 -24.67 41.04
C ARG A 19 35.25 -24.63 41.16
N ALA A 20 34.74 -24.33 42.35
CA ALA A 20 33.29 -24.16 42.56
C ALA A 20 32.71 -22.96 41.81
N ALA A 21 33.43 -21.83 41.73
CA ALA A 21 33.01 -20.68 40.91
C ALA A 21 32.97 -21.02 39.41
N LEU A 22 33.96 -21.79 38.91
CA LEU A 22 33.97 -22.27 37.52
C LEU A 22 32.80 -23.22 37.23
N ALA A 23 32.51 -24.16 38.14
CA ALA A 23 31.38 -25.07 37.99
C ALA A 23 30.03 -24.31 38.00
N ALA A 24 29.88 -23.31 38.87
CA ALA A 24 28.70 -22.45 38.90
C ALA A 24 28.56 -21.62 37.61
N GLY A 25 29.68 -21.08 37.09
CA GLY A 25 29.71 -20.38 35.81
C GLY A 25 29.28 -21.26 34.64
N LEU A 26 29.82 -22.48 34.57
CA LEU A 26 29.53 -23.45 33.52
C LEU A 26 28.05 -23.89 33.57
N GLY A 27 27.52 -24.20 34.77
CA GLY A 27 26.11 -24.54 34.95
C GLY A 27 25.17 -23.39 34.59
N ALA A 28 25.46 -22.16 35.01
CA ALA A 28 24.66 -20.98 34.66
C ALA A 28 24.71 -20.70 33.16
N GLY A 29 25.87 -20.87 32.53
CA GLY A 29 26.04 -20.73 31.08
C GLY A 29 25.23 -21.74 30.29
N VAL A 30 25.26 -23.02 30.69
CA VAL A 30 24.45 -24.07 30.05
C VAL A 30 22.96 -23.79 30.21
N LEU A 31 22.52 -23.36 31.40
CA LEU A 31 21.12 -23.00 31.64
C LEU A 31 20.68 -21.79 30.79
N ALA A 32 21.51 -20.76 30.66
CA ALA A 32 21.22 -19.62 29.78
C ALA A 32 21.16 -20.01 28.30
N ALA A 33 22.06 -20.91 27.89
CA ALA A 33 22.14 -21.41 26.52
C ALA A 33 20.90 -22.21 26.07
N VAL A 34 20.23 -22.92 27.00
CA VAL A 34 19.03 -23.72 26.70
C VAL A 34 17.83 -22.85 26.30
N GLY A 35 17.82 -21.55 26.62
CA GLY A 35 16.59 -20.77 26.56
C GLY A 35 16.62 -19.33 26.04
N GLY A 36 17.67 -18.78 25.39
CA GLY A 36 17.45 -17.41 24.87
C GLY A 36 18.46 -16.60 24.07
N PRO A 37 19.77 -16.56 24.30
CA PRO A 37 20.60 -15.60 23.57
C PRO A 37 21.13 -16.21 22.27
N ARG A 38 20.75 -15.63 21.12
CA ARG A 38 21.37 -15.90 19.81
C ARG A 38 22.15 -14.70 19.26
N PRO A 39 23.18 -14.21 19.98
CA PRO A 39 23.87 -12.97 19.63
C PRO A 39 24.55 -13.01 18.26
N THR A 40 24.98 -14.19 17.82
CA THR A 40 25.51 -14.41 16.47
C THR A 40 24.54 -15.12 15.55
N GLY A 41 23.52 -15.79 16.08
CA GLY A 41 22.55 -16.61 15.36
C GLY A 41 23.07 -17.98 14.94
N ILE A 42 24.31 -18.32 15.28
CA ILE A 42 24.88 -19.65 15.09
C ILE A 42 24.70 -20.42 16.40
N ALA A 43 23.71 -21.29 16.46
CA ALA A 43 23.28 -21.93 17.72
C ALA A 43 24.44 -22.54 18.52
N ALA A 44 25.28 -23.37 17.89
CA ALA A 44 26.42 -24.00 18.57
C ALA A 44 27.46 -22.99 19.09
N TRP A 45 27.70 -21.91 18.34
CA TRP A 45 28.66 -20.88 18.74
C TRP A 45 28.09 -19.96 19.82
N ASP A 46 26.81 -19.63 19.76
CA ASP A 46 26.12 -18.85 20.79
C ASP A 46 26.13 -19.57 22.13
N VAL A 47 25.90 -20.89 22.14
CA VAL A 47 26.06 -21.72 23.35
C VAL A 47 27.49 -21.62 23.90
N ALA A 48 28.50 -21.78 23.03
CA ALA A 48 29.90 -21.70 23.44
C ALA A 48 30.27 -20.31 23.98
N LEU A 49 29.81 -19.24 23.34
CA LEU A 49 30.03 -17.85 23.75
C LEU A 49 29.40 -17.57 25.12
N VAL A 50 28.14 -17.94 25.33
CA VAL A 50 27.42 -17.71 26.59
C VAL A 50 28.08 -18.49 27.73
N VAL A 51 28.43 -19.77 27.50
CA VAL A 51 29.13 -20.59 28.50
C VAL A 51 30.51 -20.03 28.82
N ALA A 52 31.28 -19.62 27.80
CA ALA A 52 32.61 -19.02 28.00
C ALA A 52 32.53 -17.70 28.76
N ALA A 53 31.60 -16.81 28.39
CA ALA A 53 31.42 -15.50 29.02
C ALA A 53 30.98 -15.63 30.49
N THR A 54 29.98 -16.46 30.78
CA THR A 54 29.49 -16.70 32.15
C THR A 54 30.57 -17.36 33.03
N THR A 55 31.30 -18.33 32.49
CA THR A 55 32.41 -19.01 33.20
C THR A 55 33.57 -18.05 33.47
N ALA A 56 33.97 -17.24 32.48
CA ALA A 56 35.01 -16.23 32.64
C ALA A 56 34.61 -15.15 33.66
N ALA A 57 33.36 -14.69 33.61
CA ALA A 57 32.82 -13.73 34.56
C ALA A 57 32.80 -14.30 35.99
N ALA A 58 32.36 -15.54 36.17
CA ALA A 58 32.34 -16.24 37.47
C ALA A 58 33.76 -16.39 38.05
N TRP A 59 34.73 -16.77 37.21
CA TRP A 59 36.13 -16.90 37.61
C TRP A 59 36.76 -15.56 38.01
N ALA A 60 36.57 -14.54 37.17
CA ALA A 60 37.12 -13.20 37.38
C ALA A 60 36.56 -12.55 38.65
N SER A 61 35.26 -12.77 38.91
CA SER A 61 34.54 -12.16 40.02
C SER A 61 34.67 -12.86 41.38
N ALA A 62 35.28 -14.04 41.44
CA ALA A 62 35.44 -14.78 42.70
C ALA A 62 36.25 -14.00 43.78
N SER A 63 37.05 -13.00 43.39
CA SER A 63 37.79 -12.09 44.29
C SER A 63 37.11 -10.72 44.54
N THR A 64 35.97 -10.46 43.92
CA THR A 64 35.36 -9.13 43.83
C THR A 64 34.94 -8.58 45.19
N PRO A 65 35.09 -7.27 45.45
CA PRO A 65 34.54 -6.64 46.65
C PRO A 65 33.01 -6.71 46.69
N TRP A 66 32.45 -6.80 47.90
CA TRP A 66 31.00 -6.89 48.12
C TRP A 66 30.23 -5.72 47.51
N TRP A 67 30.78 -4.50 47.51
CA TRP A 67 30.12 -3.34 46.90
C TRP A 67 29.97 -3.49 45.38
N ALA A 68 30.98 -4.01 44.67
CA ALA A 68 30.91 -4.24 43.22
C ALA A 68 30.00 -5.43 42.86
N LEU A 69 29.77 -6.35 43.81
CA LEU A 69 28.83 -7.47 43.66
C LEU A 69 27.36 -7.05 43.74
N ILE A 70 27.03 -5.90 44.35
CA ILE A 70 25.66 -5.37 44.43
C ILE A 70 25.28 -4.61 43.15
N VAL A 71 26.25 -3.97 42.49
CA VAL A 71 26.01 -3.17 41.27
C VAL A 71 25.44 -4.02 40.15
N ALA A 72 25.98 -5.22 39.90
CA ALA A 72 25.54 -6.06 38.78
C ALA A 72 24.09 -6.58 38.92
N PRO A 73 23.65 -7.12 40.07
CA PRO A 73 22.24 -7.40 40.31
C PRO A 73 21.35 -6.16 40.24
N GLY A 74 21.81 -5.00 40.72
CA GLY A 74 21.06 -3.74 40.58
C GLY A 74 20.80 -3.35 39.12
N CYS A 75 21.84 -3.42 38.28
CA CYS A 75 21.70 -3.19 36.83
C CYS A 75 20.79 -4.23 36.16
N LEU A 76 20.83 -5.49 36.60
CA LEU A 76 19.92 -6.52 36.10
C LEU A 76 18.46 -6.24 36.50
N ALA A 77 18.20 -5.79 37.73
CA ALA A 77 16.85 -5.45 38.18
C ALA A 77 16.25 -4.32 37.32
N ILE A 78 17.08 -3.35 36.93
CA ILE A 78 16.70 -2.25 36.03
C ILE A 78 16.42 -2.76 34.61
N ALA A 79 17.24 -3.69 34.10
CA ALA A 79 17.14 -4.20 32.73
C ALA A 79 16.14 -5.36 32.56
N ALA A 80 15.66 -5.98 33.65
CA ALA A 80 14.85 -7.18 33.60
C ALA A 80 13.50 -6.94 32.89
N PRO A 81 13.13 -7.78 31.89
CA PRO A 81 11.87 -7.64 31.16
C PRO A 81 10.65 -8.12 31.97
N THR A 82 10.88 -8.91 33.03
CA THR A 82 9.85 -9.64 33.76
C THR A 82 9.96 -9.44 35.26
N TRP A 83 8.83 -9.52 35.96
CA TRP A 83 8.78 -9.40 37.42
C TRP A 83 9.63 -10.48 38.12
N TRP A 84 9.66 -11.70 37.58
CA TRP A 84 10.51 -12.77 38.12
C TRP A 84 12.00 -12.44 37.93
N GLY A 85 12.38 -11.80 36.82
CA GLY A 85 13.76 -11.33 36.60
C GLY A 85 14.18 -10.28 37.63
N VAL A 86 13.27 -9.38 38.00
CA VAL A 86 13.48 -8.41 39.09
C VAL A 86 13.63 -9.13 40.43
N THR A 87 12.79 -10.11 40.74
CA THR A 87 12.89 -10.87 42.01
C THR A 87 14.21 -11.65 42.11
N LEU A 88 14.67 -12.25 41.01
CA LEU A 88 15.97 -12.91 40.94
C LEU A 88 17.10 -11.92 41.21
N ALA A 89 17.05 -10.75 40.56
CA ALA A 89 18.05 -9.71 40.76
C ALA A 89 18.10 -9.20 42.21
N LEU A 90 16.95 -9.01 42.87
CA LEU A 90 16.88 -8.62 44.28
C LEU A 90 17.41 -9.72 45.22
N ALA A 91 17.10 -10.99 44.94
CA ALA A 91 17.63 -12.11 45.71
C ALA A 91 19.17 -12.20 45.60
N LEU A 92 19.71 -12.00 44.39
CA LEU A 92 21.15 -11.94 44.15
C LEU A 92 21.82 -10.75 44.86
N ALA A 93 21.17 -9.57 44.87
CA ALA A 93 21.63 -8.40 45.61
C ALA A 93 21.66 -8.65 47.13
N GLY A 94 20.62 -9.29 47.68
CA GLY A 94 20.56 -9.69 49.08
C GLY A 94 21.66 -10.67 49.46
N GLY A 95 21.94 -11.65 48.60
CA GLY A 95 23.07 -12.57 48.76
C GLY A 95 24.44 -11.84 48.76
N ALA A 96 24.62 -10.89 47.85
CA ALA A 96 25.84 -10.05 47.79
C ALA A 96 26.01 -9.18 49.05
N ALA A 97 24.93 -8.57 49.54
CA ALA A 97 24.92 -7.78 50.77
C ALA A 97 25.25 -8.64 52.01
N ALA A 98 24.66 -9.84 52.11
CA ALA A 98 24.93 -10.77 53.21
C ALA A 98 26.42 -11.18 53.28
N ILE A 99 27.08 -11.38 52.13
CA ILE A 99 28.53 -11.67 52.06
C ILE A 99 29.34 -10.49 52.62
N GLY A 100 28.94 -9.25 52.31
CA GLY A 100 29.57 -8.02 52.79
C GLY A 100 29.39 -7.82 54.30
N ILE A 101 28.14 -7.90 54.79
CA ILE A 101 27.77 -7.71 56.20
C ILE A 101 28.46 -8.74 57.10
N ARG A 102 28.44 -10.02 56.71
CA ARG A 102 29.07 -11.10 57.49
C ARG A 102 30.60 -11.12 57.35
N ARG A 103 31.19 -10.27 56.48
CA ARG A 103 32.63 -10.20 56.18
C ARG A 103 33.26 -11.55 55.79
N VAL A 104 32.52 -12.40 55.08
CA VAL A 104 32.94 -13.76 54.73
C VAL A 104 33.58 -13.82 53.32
N SER A 105 34.58 -14.68 53.14
CA SER A 105 35.32 -14.86 51.89
C SER A 105 34.85 -16.07 51.06
N TRP A 106 33.55 -16.11 50.74
CA TRP A 106 32.96 -17.15 49.88
C TRP A 106 33.17 -16.85 48.39
N GLY A 107 34.37 -17.13 47.88
CA GLY A 107 34.69 -16.91 46.47
C GLY A 107 33.75 -17.63 45.48
N TRP A 108 33.23 -18.81 45.85
CA TRP A 108 32.27 -19.56 45.03
C TRP A 108 30.92 -18.84 44.90
N ALA A 109 30.39 -18.29 46.00
CA ALA A 109 29.11 -17.58 46.01
C ALA A 109 29.19 -16.27 45.22
N ARG A 110 30.34 -15.57 45.28
CA ARG A 110 30.59 -14.36 44.47
C ARG A 110 30.57 -14.67 42.98
N GLY A 111 31.26 -15.74 42.57
CA GLY A 111 31.27 -16.20 41.19
C GLY A 111 29.88 -16.64 40.70
N ALA A 112 29.13 -17.37 41.54
CA ALA A 112 27.77 -17.81 41.23
C ALA A 112 26.79 -16.64 41.04
N ILE A 113 26.88 -15.59 41.87
CA ILE A 113 26.03 -14.39 41.72
C ILE A 113 26.28 -13.71 40.37
N ILE A 114 27.53 -13.46 40.01
CA ILE A 114 27.86 -12.82 38.73
C ILE A 114 27.54 -13.73 37.53
N ALA A 115 27.73 -15.04 37.67
CA ALA A 115 27.31 -16.00 36.65
C ALA A 115 25.80 -15.93 36.39
N ALA A 116 24.99 -15.90 37.46
CA ALA A 116 23.54 -15.77 37.37
C ALA A 116 23.12 -14.41 36.77
N VAL A 117 23.82 -13.32 37.11
CA VAL A 117 23.57 -12.00 36.49
C VAL A 117 23.90 -12.00 34.99
N ALA A 118 25.05 -12.56 34.60
CA ALA A 118 25.45 -12.63 33.20
C ALA A 118 24.50 -13.53 32.38
N ALA A 119 24.09 -14.67 32.95
CA ALA A 119 23.10 -15.56 32.38
C ALA A 119 21.75 -14.85 32.17
N ALA A 120 21.19 -14.26 33.23
CA ALA A 120 19.91 -13.55 33.15
C ALA A 120 19.96 -12.31 32.23
N GLY A 121 21.09 -11.59 32.23
CA GLY A 121 21.32 -10.44 31.36
C GLY A 121 21.34 -10.79 29.88
N ALA A 122 21.77 -12.00 29.53
CA ALA A 122 21.75 -12.47 28.15
C ALA A 122 20.32 -12.65 27.60
N HIS A 123 19.31 -12.80 28.48
CA HIS A 123 17.89 -12.84 28.11
C HIS A 123 17.18 -11.48 28.18
N ALA A 124 17.87 -10.41 28.59
CA ALA A 124 17.22 -9.11 28.81
C ALA A 124 16.80 -8.39 27.51
N GLY A 125 17.25 -8.88 26.34
CA GLY A 125 16.91 -8.30 25.03
C GLY A 125 17.36 -6.84 24.89
N ASN A 126 16.77 -6.12 23.92
CA ASN A 126 17.12 -4.74 23.59
C ASN A 126 15.94 -3.80 23.88
N ARG A 127 15.63 -3.58 25.17
CA ARG A 127 14.37 -2.96 25.62
C ARG A 127 14.28 -1.45 25.43
N TRP A 128 15.41 -0.75 25.41
CA TRP A 128 15.45 0.70 25.38
C TRP A 128 16.01 1.18 24.04
N ALA A 129 17.22 1.72 24.01
CA ALA A 129 17.95 1.97 22.78
C ALA A 129 18.95 0.84 22.54
N PHE A 130 19.39 0.75 21.28
CA PHE A 130 20.31 -0.27 20.80
C PHE A 130 21.50 -0.48 21.75
N GLY A 131 21.57 -1.69 22.34
CA GLY A 131 22.67 -2.12 23.18
C GLY A 131 22.69 -1.53 24.59
N VAL A 132 21.72 -0.71 25.01
CA VAL A 132 21.75 -0.07 26.34
C VAL A 132 21.62 -1.10 27.48
N THR A 133 20.72 -2.07 27.35
CA THR A 133 20.59 -3.19 28.31
C THR A 133 21.88 -4.01 28.40
N ALA A 134 22.52 -4.28 27.25
CA ALA A 134 23.81 -4.98 27.19
C ALA A 134 24.94 -4.17 27.83
N LEU A 135 24.99 -2.85 27.59
CA LEU A 135 25.97 -1.95 28.21
C LEU A 135 25.78 -1.86 29.73
N LEU A 136 24.55 -1.83 30.23
CA LEU A 136 24.25 -1.76 31.65
C LEU A 136 24.65 -3.04 32.38
N VAL A 137 24.14 -4.19 31.95
CA VAL A 137 24.40 -5.47 32.62
C VAL A 137 25.83 -5.94 32.35
N GLY A 138 26.27 -5.89 31.09
CA GLY A 138 27.62 -6.27 30.68
C GLY A 138 28.69 -5.34 31.26
N GLY A 139 28.44 -4.04 31.35
CA GLY A 139 29.31 -3.06 32.01
C GLY A 139 29.47 -3.35 33.49
N ALA A 140 28.38 -3.63 34.20
CA ALA A 140 28.43 -3.97 35.62
C ALA A 140 29.16 -5.30 35.90
N VAL A 141 28.91 -6.33 35.08
CA VAL A 141 29.65 -7.60 35.12
C VAL A 141 31.14 -7.37 34.86
N THR A 142 31.49 -6.51 33.90
CA THR A 142 32.88 -6.15 33.60
C THR A 142 33.55 -5.42 34.75
N VAL A 143 32.88 -4.46 35.40
CA VAL A 143 33.37 -3.78 36.60
C VAL A 143 33.65 -4.78 37.72
N ALA A 144 32.72 -5.70 37.96
CA ALA A 144 32.88 -6.77 38.95
C ALA A 144 34.08 -7.67 38.61
N ALA A 145 34.23 -8.09 37.35
CA ALA A 145 35.34 -8.91 36.86
C ALA A 145 36.69 -8.21 37.00
N VAL A 146 36.81 -6.94 36.59
CA VAL A 146 38.05 -6.14 36.68
C VAL A 146 38.45 -5.93 38.14
N ALA A 147 37.49 -5.57 39.01
CA ALA A 147 37.75 -5.41 40.44
C ALA A 147 38.22 -6.72 41.10
N GLY A 148 37.70 -7.86 40.65
CA GLY A 148 38.12 -9.19 41.07
C GLY A 148 39.53 -9.54 40.59
N VAL A 149 39.85 -9.35 39.31
CA VAL A 149 41.17 -9.66 38.73
C VAL A 149 42.27 -8.77 39.32
N ARG A 150 42.00 -7.48 39.59
CA ARG A 150 42.99 -6.56 40.22
C ARG A 150 43.46 -7.03 41.60
N ARG A 151 42.64 -7.80 42.33
CA ARG A 151 42.95 -8.37 43.65
C ARG A 151 43.70 -9.70 43.61
N ARG A 152 43.96 -10.26 42.42
CA ARG A 152 44.72 -11.50 42.24
C ARG A 152 46.24 -11.25 42.24
N PRO A 153 47.07 -12.29 42.49
CA PRO A 153 48.52 -12.20 42.37
C PRO A 153 48.95 -11.67 40.99
N SER A 154 50.10 -10.98 40.93
CA SER A 154 50.63 -10.35 39.70
C SER A 154 50.71 -11.31 38.51
N PHE A 155 51.11 -12.57 38.75
CA PHE A 155 51.17 -13.61 37.72
C PHE A 155 49.79 -13.93 37.10
N VAL A 156 48.78 -14.18 37.93
CA VAL A 156 47.40 -14.48 37.47
C VAL A 156 46.80 -13.27 36.75
N ARG A 157 47.04 -12.07 37.29
CA ARG A 157 46.59 -10.81 36.70
C ARG A 157 47.20 -10.60 35.31
N ARG A 158 48.52 -10.78 35.17
CA ARG A 158 49.22 -10.63 33.86
C ARG A 158 48.66 -11.63 32.84
N ARG A 159 48.45 -12.89 33.23
CA ARG A 159 47.89 -13.91 32.33
C ARG A 159 46.44 -13.60 31.92
N ALA A 160 45.60 -13.13 32.85
CA ALA A 160 44.23 -12.71 32.56
C ALA A 160 44.18 -11.55 31.56
N TRP A 161 45.00 -10.51 31.75
CA TRP A 161 45.07 -9.38 30.83
C TRP A 161 45.67 -9.76 29.46
N MET A 162 46.64 -10.69 29.41
CA MET A 162 47.14 -11.22 28.14
C MET A 162 46.04 -11.97 27.38
N VAL A 163 45.31 -12.88 28.05
CA VAL A 163 44.20 -13.60 27.41
C VAL A 163 43.11 -12.64 26.94
N LEU A 164 42.73 -11.67 27.78
CA LEU A 164 41.74 -10.65 27.39
C LEU A 164 42.23 -9.80 26.22
N GLY A 165 43.51 -9.42 26.19
CA GLY A 165 44.13 -8.69 25.08
C GLY A 165 44.16 -9.49 23.79
N VAL A 166 44.45 -10.79 23.84
CA VAL A 166 44.43 -11.69 22.67
C VAL A 166 42.99 -11.87 22.15
N VAL A 167 42.02 -12.16 23.03
CA VAL A 167 40.61 -12.31 22.63
C VAL A 167 40.04 -10.99 22.11
N GLY A 168 40.33 -9.88 22.79
CA GLY A 168 39.91 -8.54 22.36
C GLY A 168 40.56 -8.10 21.05
N GLY A 169 41.85 -8.40 20.85
CA GLY A 169 42.57 -8.14 19.60
C GLY A 169 42.01 -8.98 18.44
N ALA A 170 41.71 -10.25 18.66
CA ALA A 170 41.07 -11.11 17.67
C ALA A 170 39.66 -10.63 17.30
N ALA A 171 38.85 -10.24 18.29
CA ALA A 171 37.53 -9.65 18.04
C ALA A 171 37.63 -8.30 17.31
N GLY A 172 38.58 -7.45 17.67
CA GLY A 172 38.83 -6.17 17.00
C GLY A 172 39.30 -6.35 15.54
N ALA A 173 40.16 -7.34 15.28
CA ALA A 173 40.55 -7.70 13.93
C ALA A 173 39.37 -8.25 13.11
N ALA A 174 38.54 -9.13 13.71
CA ALA A 174 37.32 -9.63 13.06
C ALA A 174 36.33 -8.50 12.73
N VAL A 175 36.16 -7.53 13.64
CA VAL A 175 35.36 -6.33 13.39
C VAL A 175 35.94 -5.50 12.26
N LEU A 176 37.26 -5.24 12.26
CA LEU A 176 37.91 -4.48 11.21
C LEU A 176 37.72 -5.14 9.84
N VAL A 177 37.95 -6.45 9.76
CA VAL A 177 37.78 -7.23 8.52
C VAL A 177 36.32 -7.17 8.05
N ALA A 178 35.36 -7.38 8.94
CA ALA A 178 33.94 -7.32 8.58
C ALA A 178 33.50 -5.92 8.14
N VAL A 179 33.98 -4.86 8.82
CA VAL A 179 33.70 -3.47 8.44
C VAL A 179 34.29 -3.17 7.07
N LEU A 180 35.55 -3.57 6.81
CA LEU A 180 36.16 -3.42 5.49
C LEU A 180 35.38 -4.19 4.42
N GLY A 181 34.90 -5.39 4.74
CA GLY A 181 34.11 -6.18 3.81
C GLY A 181 32.73 -5.62 3.51
N VAL A 182 32.03 -5.13 4.53
CA VAL A 182 30.78 -4.38 4.34
C VAL A 182 31.03 -3.10 3.54
N LEU A 183 32.13 -2.38 3.79
CA LEU A 183 32.49 -1.19 3.03
C LEU A 183 32.82 -1.52 1.56
N SER A 184 33.46 -2.66 1.28
CA SER A 184 33.69 -3.12 -0.09
C SER A 184 32.40 -3.53 -0.80
N ALA A 185 31.48 -4.22 -0.11
CA ALA A 185 30.19 -4.61 -0.67
C ALA A 185 29.20 -3.45 -0.81
N ARG A 186 29.42 -2.34 -0.08
CA ARG A 186 28.53 -1.17 -0.08
C ARG A 186 28.35 -0.55 -1.46
N GLY A 187 29.39 -0.56 -2.29
CA GLY A 187 29.33 -0.06 -3.67
C GLY A 187 28.36 -0.88 -4.50
N ASP A 188 28.56 -2.19 -4.54
CA ASP A 188 27.70 -3.14 -5.25
C ASP A 188 26.26 -3.16 -4.72
N LEU A 189 26.04 -3.12 -3.40
CA LEU A 189 24.69 -3.05 -2.84
C LEU A 189 23.92 -1.81 -3.28
N ARG A 190 24.58 -0.65 -3.29
CA ARG A 190 23.98 0.62 -3.72
C ARG A 190 23.71 0.65 -5.21
N GLU A 191 24.64 0.11 -5.98
CA GLU A 191 24.51 0.03 -7.42
C GLU A 191 23.39 -0.94 -7.83
N GLY A 192 23.34 -2.11 -7.20
CA GLY A 192 22.26 -3.08 -7.37
C GLY A 192 20.90 -2.49 -7.06
N GLU A 193 20.76 -1.76 -5.94
CA GLU A 193 19.50 -1.09 -5.62
C GLU A 193 19.13 -0.01 -6.65
N ARG A 194 20.09 0.85 -7.01
CA ARG A 194 19.87 1.94 -7.96
C ARG A 194 19.42 1.41 -9.31
N LEU A 195 20.09 0.37 -9.81
CA LEU A 195 19.80 -0.27 -11.08
C LEU A 195 18.49 -1.06 -11.04
N ALA A 196 18.17 -1.73 -9.94
CA ALA A 196 16.87 -2.41 -9.79
C ALA A 196 15.70 -1.42 -9.88
N ARG A 197 15.82 -0.26 -9.21
CA ARG A 197 14.82 0.81 -9.31
C ARG A 197 14.75 1.44 -10.69
N LEU A 198 15.89 1.62 -11.34
CA LEU A 198 15.94 2.11 -12.72
C LEU A 198 15.23 1.13 -13.66
N GLY A 199 15.54 -0.16 -13.56
CA GLY A 199 14.93 -1.21 -14.38
C GLY A 199 13.42 -1.31 -14.16
N LEU A 200 12.95 -1.25 -12.91
CA LEU A 200 11.51 -1.22 -12.61
C LEU A 200 10.83 0.03 -13.22
N ALA A 201 11.46 1.20 -13.10
CA ALA A 201 10.93 2.43 -13.67
C ALA A 201 10.94 2.42 -15.21
N GLN A 202 11.89 1.73 -15.85
CA GLN A 202 11.90 1.52 -17.30
C GLN A 202 10.76 0.58 -17.72
N ALA A 203 10.57 -0.53 -17.00
CA ALA A 203 9.48 -1.47 -17.27
C ALA A 203 8.11 -0.80 -17.15
N GLN A 204 7.92 0.06 -16.15
CA GLN A 204 6.69 0.86 -15.98
C GLN A 204 6.43 1.86 -17.11
N ARG A 205 7.44 2.18 -17.93
CA ARG A 205 7.31 3.06 -19.11
C ARG A 205 7.25 2.29 -20.42
N GLY A 206 7.27 0.96 -20.39
CA GLY A 206 7.32 0.11 -21.58
C GLY A 206 8.72 -0.11 -22.17
N ASP A 207 9.78 0.39 -21.54
CA ASP A 207 11.17 0.16 -21.99
C ASP A 207 11.67 -1.20 -21.48
N THR A 208 11.20 -2.30 -22.10
CA THR A 208 11.51 -3.68 -21.69
C THR A 208 12.98 -4.03 -21.88
N GLU A 209 13.60 -3.61 -22.99
CA GLU A 209 15.03 -3.83 -23.25
C GLU A 209 15.92 -3.11 -22.23
N GLY A 210 15.66 -1.83 -22.00
CA GLY A 210 16.40 -1.04 -21.01
C GLY A 210 16.15 -1.55 -19.59
N ALA A 211 14.91 -1.93 -19.27
CA ALA A 211 14.57 -2.54 -17.99
C ALA A 211 15.34 -3.84 -17.75
N ARG A 212 15.34 -4.75 -18.73
CA ARG A 212 16.07 -6.01 -18.67
C ARG A 212 17.57 -5.79 -18.45
N ALA A 213 18.19 -4.89 -19.21
CA ALA A 213 19.61 -4.57 -19.05
C ALA A 213 19.93 -4.07 -17.64
N SER A 214 19.16 -3.09 -17.15
CA SER A 214 19.31 -2.54 -15.80
C SER A 214 19.10 -3.61 -14.71
N LEU A 215 18.12 -4.51 -14.88
CA LEU A 215 17.87 -5.59 -13.92
C LEU A 215 18.98 -6.64 -13.93
N LEU A 216 19.52 -7.03 -15.09
CA LEU A 216 20.66 -7.96 -15.15
C LEU A 216 21.92 -7.38 -14.49
N ASP A 217 22.19 -6.10 -14.70
CA ASP A 217 23.30 -5.41 -14.04
C ASP A 217 23.07 -5.31 -12.53
N ALA A 218 21.82 -5.09 -12.10
CA ALA A 218 21.43 -5.09 -10.70
C ALA A 218 21.61 -6.47 -10.05
N ALA A 219 21.14 -7.54 -10.70
CA ALA A 219 21.29 -8.92 -10.24
C ALA A 219 22.78 -9.27 -10.06
N SER A 220 23.61 -8.91 -11.05
CA SER A 220 25.06 -9.10 -11.01
C SER A 220 25.72 -8.32 -9.86
N ALA A 221 25.25 -7.10 -9.59
CA ALA A 221 25.74 -6.31 -8.45
C ALA A 221 25.38 -6.95 -7.11
N PHE A 222 24.14 -7.44 -6.94
CA PHE A 222 23.76 -8.17 -5.73
C PHE A 222 24.53 -9.47 -5.55
N GLU A 223 24.83 -10.20 -6.62
CA GLU A 223 25.66 -11.41 -6.56
C GLU A 223 27.11 -11.10 -6.13
N ARG A 224 27.73 -10.04 -6.69
CA ARG A 224 29.05 -9.58 -6.23
C ARG A 224 29.06 -9.15 -4.76
N ALA A 225 28.02 -8.43 -4.32
CA ALA A 225 27.87 -8.08 -2.92
C ALA A 225 27.74 -9.33 -2.03
N SER A 226 26.89 -10.28 -2.41
CA SER A 226 26.68 -11.53 -1.67
C SER A 226 27.97 -12.35 -1.57
N SER A 227 28.68 -12.54 -2.69
CA SER A 227 29.95 -13.27 -2.71
C SER A 227 31.04 -12.62 -1.84
N THR A 228 31.07 -11.28 -1.77
CA THR A 228 31.98 -10.54 -0.91
C THR A 228 31.62 -10.74 0.57
N LEU A 229 30.33 -10.71 0.90
CA LEU A 229 29.83 -10.83 2.28
C LEU A 229 29.91 -12.26 2.85
N ASP A 230 29.82 -13.28 1.98
CA ASP A 230 29.94 -14.69 2.35
C ASP A 230 31.36 -15.27 2.17
N ALA A 231 32.31 -14.46 1.70
CA ALA A 231 33.69 -14.90 1.50
C ALA A 231 34.33 -15.47 2.77
N ALA A 232 35.25 -16.44 2.62
CA ALA A 232 35.88 -17.12 3.75
C ALA A 232 36.59 -16.17 4.74
N TRP A 233 37.13 -15.05 4.26
CA TRP A 233 37.78 -14.04 5.11
C TRP A 233 36.79 -13.22 5.95
N MET A 234 35.50 -13.26 5.62
CA MET A 234 34.41 -12.64 6.40
C MET A 234 33.88 -13.54 7.52
N LEU A 235 34.25 -14.83 7.56
CA LEU A 235 33.83 -15.78 8.59
C LEU A 235 34.09 -15.31 10.04
N PRO A 236 35.23 -14.66 10.38
CA PRO A 236 35.46 -14.16 11.73
C PRO A 236 34.39 -13.15 12.17
N GLY A 237 33.87 -12.31 11.26
CA GLY A 237 32.81 -11.34 11.56
C GLY A 237 31.51 -12.00 12.05
N ARG A 238 31.18 -13.19 11.52
CA ARG A 238 30.00 -14.00 11.91
C ARG A 238 30.10 -14.54 13.33
N THR A 239 31.27 -14.52 13.95
CA THR A 239 31.48 -14.97 15.32
C THR A 239 31.36 -13.86 16.37
N VAL A 240 31.28 -12.60 15.93
CA VAL A 240 31.20 -11.44 16.81
C VAL A 240 29.72 -11.05 17.00
N PRO A 241 29.19 -11.08 18.23
CA PRO A 241 27.85 -10.59 18.57
C PRO A 241 27.55 -9.22 17.94
N VAL A 242 26.28 -8.97 17.57
CA VAL A 242 25.80 -7.74 16.92
C VAL A 242 26.28 -7.60 15.47
N LEU A 243 27.59 -7.66 15.22
CA LEU A 243 28.17 -7.60 13.89
C LEU A 243 27.68 -8.75 13.00
N ALA A 244 27.62 -9.96 13.54
CA ALA A 244 27.12 -11.14 12.85
C ALA A 244 25.69 -10.97 12.34
N GLN A 245 24.83 -10.22 13.04
CA GLN A 245 23.44 -9.99 12.61
C GLN A 245 23.38 -9.02 11.43
N HIS A 246 24.19 -7.97 11.43
CA HIS A 246 24.28 -7.03 10.31
C HIS A 246 24.84 -7.72 9.06
N GLN A 247 25.91 -8.50 9.23
CA GLN A 247 26.49 -9.26 8.13
C GLN A 247 25.50 -10.28 7.57
N ARG A 248 24.80 -11.04 8.42
CA ARG A 248 23.79 -12.00 7.99
C ARG A 248 22.65 -11.31 7.25
N ALA A 249 22.08 -10.24 7.79
CA ALA A 249 21.01 -9.49 7.12
C ALA A 249 21.41 -9.02 5.71
N LEU A 250 22.61 -8.47 5.56
CA LEU A 250 23.12 -8.03 4.25
C LEU A 250 23.39 -9.21 3.29
N THR A 251 23.89 -10.34 3.83
CA THR A 251 24.18 -11.55 3.04
C THR A 251 22.89 -12.19 2.55
N ASP A 252 21.93 -12.41 3.44
CA ASP A 252 20.65 -13.05 3.13
C ASP A 252 19.84 -12.20 2.14
N LEU A 253 19.80 -10.88 2.34
CA LEU A 253 19.10 -9.97 1.44
C LEU A 253 19.74 -9.93 0.04
N SER A 254 21.06 -9.81 -0.05
CA SER A 254 21.76 -9.78 -1.36
C SER A 254 21.69 -11.13 -2.08
N ALA A 255 21.80 -12.24 -1.35
CA ALA A 255 21.65 -13.59 -1.88
C ALA A 255 20.23 -13.87 -2.40
N ALA A 256 19.19 -13.26 -1.82
CA ALA A 256 17.82 -13.38 -2.30
C ALA A 256 17.50 -12.39 -3.44
N ALA A 257 18.03 -11.17 -3.37
CA ALA A 257 17.75 -10.11 -4.35
C ALA A 257 18.34 -10.43 -5.74
N GLY A 258 19.56 -10.96 -5.81
CA GLY A 258 20.22 -11.30 -7.08
C GLY A 258 19.38 -12.21 -7.96
N PRO A 259 19.03 -13.43 -7.51
CA PRO A 259 18.16 -14.34 -8.25
C PRO A 259 16.78 -13.77 -8.55
N ALA A 260 16.13 -13.11 -7.56
CA ALA A 260 14.79 -12.55 -7.78
C ALA A 260 14.75 -11.47 -8.89
N ILE A 261 15.78 -10.63 -8.94
CA ILE A 261 15.93 -9.62 -9.99
C ILE A 261 16.34 -10.27 -11.33
N GLY A 262 17.17 -11.31 -11.29
CA GLY A 262 17.51 -12.10 -12.48
C GLY A 262 16.28 -12.76 -13.10
N ASP A 263 15.40 -13.34 -12.27
CA ASP A 263 14.13 -13.93 -12.71
C ASP A 263 13.20 -12.87 -13.30
N ALA A 264 13.18 -11.66 -12.72
CA ALA A 264 12.43 -10.54 -13.28
C ALA A 264 12.96 -10.11 -14.66
N ALA A 265 14.28 -10.08 -14.83
CA ALA A 265 14.90 -9.78 -16.12
C ALA A 265 14.62 -10.87 -17.16
N ALA A 266 14.65 -12.15 -16.75
CA ALA A 266 14.30 -13.28 -17.61
C ALA A 266 12.82 -13.25 -18.02
N ALA A 267 11.91 -12.90 -17.10
CA ALA A 267 10.50 -12.74 -17.42
C ALA A 267 10.28 -11.65 -18.48
N LEU A 268 10.99 -10.52 -18.41
CA LEU A 268 10.91 -9.47 -19.43
C LEU A 268 11.44 -9.89 -20.81
N ASP A 269 12.41 -10.81 -20.87
CA ASP A 269 12.96 -11.33 -22.13
C ASP A 269 11.95 -12.19 -22.90
N GLU A 270 10.97 -12.75 -22.19
CA GLU A 270 9.94 -13.61 -22.76
C GLU A 270 8.67 -12.85 -23.19
N VAL A 271 8.56 -11.57 -22.82
CA VAL A 271 7.41 -10.74 -23.16
C VAL A 271 7.66 -10.08 -24.51
N ASP A 272 6.98 -10.59 -25.54
CA ASP A 272 6.87 -9.91 -26.83
C ASP A 272 5.74 -8.88 -26.79
N THR A 273 6.09 -7.64 -26.48
CA THR A 273 5.12 -6.57 -26.29
C THR A 273 4.41 -6.16 -27.58
N SER A 274 5.02 -6.40 -28.75
CA SER A 274 4.41 -6.12 -30.06
C SER A 274 3.16 -6.96 -30.34
N ARG A 275 3.04 -8.12 -29.69
CA ARG A 275 1.86 -8.99 -29.78
C ARG A 275 0.73 -8.56 -28.86
N LEU A 276 0.94 -7.55 -28.03
CA LEU A 276 -0.04 -7.03 -27.08
C LEU A 276 -0.75 -5.77 -27.60
N GLU A 277 -0.31 -5.25 -28.74
CA GLU A 277 -1.01 -4.18 -29.45
C GLU A 277 -2.36 -4.67 -29.99
N MET A 278 -3.34 -3.77 -30.04
CA MET A 278 -4.58 -4.05 -30.77
C MET A 278 -4.38 -3.61 -32.22
N VAL A 279 -4.51 -4.52 -33.17
CA VAL A 279 -4.37 -4.22 -34.60
C VAL A 279 -5.70 -4.44 -35.28
N ASP A 280 -6.21 -3.43 -35.98
CA ASP A 280 -7.50 -3.47 -36.69
C ASP A 280 -8.65 -4.04 -35.82
N GLY A 281 -8.71 -3.61 -34.56
CA GLY A 281 -9.75 -4.00 -33.61
C GLY A 281 -9.57 -5.41 -33.04
N ALA A 282 -8.41 -6.05 -33.19
CA ALA A 282 -8.17 -7.39 -32.67
C ALA A 282 -6.94 -7.47 -31.76
N PHE A 283 -7.09 -8.16 -30.63
CA PHE A 283 -6.00 -8.56 -29.73
C PHE A 283 -5.54 -9.99 -30.02
N ASP A 284 -4.23 -10.25 -29.92
CA ASP A 284 -3.69 -11.61 -29.95
C ASP A 284 -3.87 -12.30 -28.59
N LEU A 285 -4.96 -13.06 -28.46
CA LEU A 285 -5.27 -13.81 -27.24
C LEU A 285 -4.17 -14.82 -26.85
N ALA A 286 -3.46 -15.39 -27.83
CA ALA A 286 -2.35 -16.30 -27.55
C ALA A 286 -1.15 -15.52 -27.01
N GLY A 287 -0.91 -14.30 -27.52
CA GLY A 287 0.06 -13.36 -26.98
C GLY A 287 -0.21 -13.00 -25.52
N ILE A 288 -1.46 -12.67 -25.19
CA ILE A 288 -1.88 -12.37 -23.81
C ILE A 288 -1.73 -13.59 -22.90
N THR A 289 -2.20 -14.76 -23.35
CA THR A 289 -2.11 -16.02 -22.57
C THR A 289 -0.65 -16.41 -22.29
N ALA A 290 0.27 -16.11 -23.22
CA ALA A 290 1.70 -16.39 -23.03
C ALA A 290 2.33 -15.60 -21.88
N LEU A 291 1.69 -14.52 -21.40
CA LEU A 291 2.17 -13.72 -20.27
C LEU A 291 1.97 -14.38 -18.90
N ASP A 292 1.11 -15.40 -18.79
CA ASP A 292 0.77 -16.04 -17.51
C ASP A 292 2.02 -16.55 -16.77
N GLN A 293 2.89 -17.29 -17.46
CA GLN A 293 4.10 -17.86 -16.85
C GLN A 293 5.18 -16.82 -16.48
N PRO A 294 5.50 -15.83 -17.34
CA PRO A 294 6.34 -14.69 -16.96
C PRO A 294 5.84 -13.96 -15.71
N PHE A 295 4.55 -13.62 -15.63
CA PHE A 295 3.98 -12.92 -14.47
C PHE A 295 3.97 -13.78 -13.21
N ALA A 296 3.65 -15.06 -13.32
CA ALA A 296 3.69 -16.00 -12.19
C ALA A 296 5.10 -16.12 -11.59
N ARG A 297 6.14 -16.21 -12.43
CA ARG A 297 7.55 -16.23 -11.97
C ARG A 297 7.95 -14.92 -11.31
N LEU A 298 7.58 -13.79 -11.90
CA LEU A 298 7.86 -12.47 -11.33
C LEU A 298 7.19 -12.31 -9.95
N SER A 299 5.92 -12.71 -9.81
CA SER A 299 5.24 -12.71 -8.52
C SER A 299 5.92 -13.64 -7.51
N ALA A 300 6.35 -14.83 -7.92
CA ALA A 300 7.03 -15.77 -7.03
C ALA A 300 8.38 -15.21 -6.54
N ALA A 301 9.15 -14.56 -7.43
CA ALA A 301 10.41 -13.92 -7.10
C ALA A 301 10.25 -12.80 -6.07
N VAL A 302 9.28 -11.89 -6.28
CA VAL A 302 9.00 -10.80 -5.33
C VAL A 302 8.52 -11.33 -3.98
N ARG A 303 7.63 -12.34 -3.97
CA ARG A 303 7.15 -12.98 -2.74
C ARG A 303 8.27 -13.68 -1.96
N SER A 304 9.19 -14.33 -2.66
CA SER A 304 10.37 -14.95 -2.05
C SER A 304 11.27 -13.90 -1.39
N LEU A 305 11.53 -12.79 -2.09
CA LEU A 305 12.34 -11.68 -1.56
C LEU A 305 11.67 -11.01 -0.35
N ALA A 306 10.35 -10.83 -0.38
CA ALA A 306 9.57 -10.32 0.75
C ALA A 306 9.69 -11.24 1.96
N THR A 307 9.54 -12.56 1.75
CA THR A 307 9.66 -13.57 2.82
C THR A 307 11.05 -13.56 3.46
N THR A 308 12.12 -13.46 2.66
CA THR A 308 13.49 -13.32 3.18
C THR A 308 13.66 -12.03 3.98
N THR A 309 13.13 -10.91 3.48
CA THR A 309 13.22 -9.61 4.16
C THR A 309 12.51 -9.67 5.52
N ASP A 310 11.35 -10.30 5.60
CA ASP A 310 10.57 -10.44 6.84
C ASP A 310 11.23 -11.37 7.87
N ALA A 311 11.93 -12.41 7.40
CA ALA A 311 12.64 -13.36 8.25
C ALA A 311 13.88 -12.78 8.95
N ILE A 312 14.38 -11.60 8.53
CA ILE A 312 15.54 -10.95 9.15
C ILE A 312 15.20 -10.45 10.56
N ASP A 313 15.95 -10.94 11.56
CA ASP A 313 15.85 -10.46 12.94
C ASP A 313 16.35 -9.02 13.06
N ARG A 314 15.44 -8.12 13.45
CA ARG A 314 15.71 -6.68 13.59
C ARG A 314 16.27 -6.33 14.96
N GLY A 315 16.17 -7.21 15.98
CA GLY A 315 16.38 -6.87 17.40
C GLY A 315 17.77 -6.30 17.75
N TRP A 316 18.81 -6.67 17.00
CA TRP A 316 20.15 -6.09 17.11
C TRP A 316 20.69 -5.53 15.80
N LEU A 317 19.82 -4.98 14.97
CA LEU A 317 20.23 -4.06 13.90
C LEU A 317 20.20 -2.63 14.41
N VAL A 318 21.12 -1.79 13.91
CA VAL A 318 21.08 -0.35 14.20
C VAL A 318 19.86 0.29 13.53
N GLY A 319 19.26 1.29 14.18
CA GLY A 319 18.02 1.95 13.73
C GLY A 319 18.00 2.35 12.24
N PRO A 320 19.07 2.95 11.68
CA PRO A 320 19.09 3.28 10.25
C PRO A 320 18.95 2.07 9.31
N LEU A 321 19.48 0.90 9.70
CA LEU A 321 19.36 -0.32 8.92
C LEU A 321 17.97 -0.95 9.08
N GLN A 322 17.39 -0.90 10.28
CA GLN A 322 16.00 -1.32 10.52
C GLN A 322 15.03 -0.53 9.64
N ALA A 323 15.08 0.81 9.71
CA ALA A 323 14.22 1.68 8.90
C ALA A 323 14.40 1.44 7.39
N ARG A 324 15.62 1.07 6.96
CA ARG A 324 15.88 0.72 5.56
C ARG A 324 15.23 -0.61 5.16
N LEU A 325 15.33 -1.64 6.00
CA LEU A 325 14.68 -2.93 5.77
C LEU A 325 13.17 -2.81 5.77
N ASP A 326 12.60 -2.02 6.69
CA ASP A 326 11.16 -1.75 6.74
C ASP A 326 10.69 -1.05 5.46
N GLY A 327 11.43 -0.04 4.99
CA GLY A 327 11.14 0.61 3.72
C GLY A 327 11.22 -0.32 2.50
N VAL A 328 12.15 -1.28 2.49
CA VAL A 328 12.23 -2.32 1.44
C VAL A 328 11.04 -3.28 1.55
N GLY A 329 10.68 -3.72 2.75
CA GLY A 329 9.50 -4.56 2.98
C GLY A 329 8.22 -3.90 2.48
N ASP A 330 8.03 -2.61 2.76
CA ASP A 330 6.88 -1.83 2.28
C ASP A 330 6.88 -1.70 0.75
N GLU A 331 8.04 -1.51 0.13
CA GLU A 331 8.19 -1.44 -1.34
C GLU A 331 7.85 -2.78 -2.00
N LEU A 332 8.34 -3.89 -1.45
CA LEU A 332 8.02 -5.25 -1.90
C LEU A 332 6.53 -5.57 -1.73
N ALA A 333 5.92 -5.21 -0.60
CA ALA A 333 4.50 -5.44 -0.35
C ALA A 333 3.60 -4.65 -1.33
N ARG A 334 3.97 -3.40 -1.67
CA ARG A 334 3.28 -2.61 -2.70
C ARG A 334 3.41 -3.24 -4.07
N ASN A 335 4.63 -3.59 -4.48
CA ASN A 335 4.88 -4.21 -5.79
C ASN A 335 4.22 -5.58 -5.93
N GLN A 336 4.17 -6.37 -4.85
CA GLN A 336 3.47 -7.64 -4.82
C GLN A 336 1.98 -7.48 -5.12
N ARG A 337 1.30 -6.47 -4.54
CA ARG A 337 -0.11 -6.18 -4.86
C ARG A 337 -0.33 -5.80 -6.32
N LEU A 338 0.56 -4.96 -6.87
CA LEU A 338 0.49 -4.58 -8.29
C LEU A 338 0.65 -5.81 -9.20
N LEU A 339 1.59 -6.71 -8.88
CA LEU A 339 1.82 -7.93 -9.63
C LEU A 339 0.68 -8.92 -9.50
N ASP A 340 0.08 -9.06 -8.32
CA ASP A 340 -1.09 -9.92 -8.11
C ASP A 340 -2.28 -9.42 -8.95
N ASN A 341 -2.51 -8.10 -8.99
CA ASN A 341 -3.56 -7.49 -9.83
C ASN A 341 -3.25 -7.69 -11.33
N ALA A 342 -2.02 -7.47 -11.76
CA ALA A 342 -1.63 -7.66 -13.16
C ALA A 342 -1.73 -9.13 -13.59
N SER A 343 -1.35 -10.08 -12.72
CA SER A 343 -1.47 -11.51 -12.99
C SER A 343 -2.95 -11.93 -13.14
N ARG A 344 -3.83 -11.39 -12.30
CA ARG A 344 -5.29 -11.61 -12.44
C ARG A 344 -5.83 -11.01 -13.73
N ALA A 345 -5.39 -9.81 -14.10
CA ALA A 345 -5.79 -9.18 -15.35
C ALA A 345 -5.37 -10.02 -16.57
N VAL A 346 -4.12 -10.51 -16.59
CA VAL A 346 -3.63 -11.43 -17.64
C VAL A 346 -4.45 -12.72 -17.70
N ALA A 347 -4.80 -13.29 -16.54
CA ALA A 347 -5.58 -14.53 -16.48
C ALA A 347 -7.02 -14.35 -16.99
N LEU A 348 -7.66 -13.21 -16.70
CA LEU A 348 -9.05 -12.94 -17.08
C LEU A 348 -9.21 -12.26 -18.45
N ALA A 349 -8.16 -11.62 -18.96
CA ALA A 349 -8.20 -10.88 -20.22
C ALA A 349 -8.69 -11.71 -21.42
N PRO A 350 -8.30 -12.99 -21.61
CA PRO A 350 -8.83 -13.79 -22.72
C PRO A 350 -10.35 -13.92 -22.69
N ASP A 351 -10.95 -14.17 -21.53
CA ASP A 351 -12.40 -14.36 -21.42
C ASP A 351 -13.17 -13.03 -21.51
N LEU A 352 -12.61 -11.94 -20.99
CA LEU A 352 -13.10 -10.57 -21.21
C LEU A 352 -13.05 -10.21 -22.71
N LEU A 353 -12.09 -10.75 -23.44
CA LEU A 353 -11.91 -10.58 -24.88
C LEU A 353 -12.60 -11.68 -25.71
N GLY A 354 -13.56 -12.41 -25.13
CA GLY A 354 -14.40 -13.34 -25.87
C GLY A 354 -13.72 -14.64 -26.31
N ALA A 355 -12.68 -15.10 -25.61
CA ALA A 355 -12.06 -16.41 -25.86
C ALA A 355 -13.05 -17.57 -25.75
N SER A 356 -13.99 -17.47 -24.80
CA SER A 356 -15.03 -18.49 -24.53
C SER A 356 -16.32 -18.29 -25.35
N GLY A 357 -16.39 -17.26 -26.19
CA GLY A 357 -17.54 -16.91 -27.03
C GLY A 357 -17.82 -15.40 -27.05
N PRO A 358 -18.81 -14.96 -27.86
CA PRO A 358 -19.17 -13.55 -27.97
C PRO A 358 -19.59 -12.94 -26.63
N ARG A 359 -19.03 -11.77 -26.32
CA ARG A 359 -19.34 -10.93 -25.16
C ARG A 359 -19.97 -9.62 -25.62
N HIS A 360 -20.96 -9.12 -24.89
CA HIS A 360 -21.63 -7.84 -25.18
C HIS A 360 -21.47 -6.85 -24.04
N TYR A 361 -20.86 -5.70 -24.31
CA TYR A 361 -20.61 -4.65 -23.33
C TYR A 361 -21.42 -3.39 -23.67
N PHE A 362 -22.04 -2.80 -22.65
CA PHE A 362 -22.67 -1.49 -22.78
C PHE A 362 -21.70 -0.40 -22.34
N VAL A 363 -21.53 0.65 -23.14
CA VAL A 363 -20.73 1.83 -22.77
C VAL A 363 -21.65 3.03 -22.64
N ALA A 364 -21.79 3.55 -21.42
CA ALA A 364 -22.52 4.77 -21.10
C ALA A 364 -21.61 5.99 -21.33
N PHE A 365 -21.98 6.90 -22.24
CA PHE A 365 -21.27 8.16 -22.44
C PHE A 365 -21.95 9.28 -21.65
N MET A 366 -21.21 9.83 -20.68
CA MET A 366 -21.74 10.79 -19.71
C MET A 366 -21.23 12.21 -19.98
N THR A 367 -22.09 13.20 -19.75
CA THR A 367 -21.72 14.62 -19.74
C THR A 367 -21.93 15.25 -18.36
N PRO A 368 -20.91 15.85 -17.74
CA PRO A 368 -21.07 16.58 -16.49
C PRO A 368 -21.78 17.93 -16.67
N ALA A 369 -22.10 18.34 -17.91
CA ALA A 369 -22.84 19.56 -18.17
C ALA A 369 -24.25 19.56 -17.55
N GLU A 370 -24.81 18.38 -17.39
CA GLU A 370 -26.00 18.14 -16.57
C GLU A 370 -25.61 17.12 -15.49
N ALA A 371 -25.34 17.60 -14.27
CA ALA A 371 -24.85 16.74 -13.21
C ALA A 371 -25.84 15.61 -12.90
N ARG A 372 -25.30 14.40 -12.76
CA ARG A 372 -25.96 13.25 -12.13
C ARG A 372 -24.96 12.64 -11.15
N GLY A 373 -25.46 11.93 -10.13
CA GLY A 373 -24.61 11.46 -9.04
C GLY A 373 -23.40 10.63 -9.47
N LEU A 374 -23.54 9.86 -10.56
CA LEU A 374 -22.47 9.01 -11.09
C LEU A 374 -21.32 9.79 -11.76
N GLY A 375 -21.59 11.01 -12.24
CA GLY A 375 -20.62 11.80 -13.01
C GLY A 375 -21.24 12.66 -14.11
N GLY A 376 -22.48 12.38 -14.52
CA GLY A 376 -23.16 13.19 -15.52
C GLY A 376 -24.36 12.50 -16.17
N PHE A 377 -25.06 13.27 -17.00
CA PHE A 377 -26.17 12.79 -17.82
C PHE A 377 -25.66 11.83 -18.90
N MET A 378 -26.26 10.64 -19.00
CA MET A 378 -25.98 9.70 -20.08
C MET A 378 -26.80 10.06 -21.32
N GLY A 379 -26.21 10.83 -22.23
CA GLY A 379 -26.87 11.22 -23.48
C GLY A 379 -26.75 10.18 -24.60
N ASN A 380 -25.64 9.43 -24.62
CA ASN A 380 -25.33 8.46 -25.66
C ASN A 380 -24.84 7.14 -25.06
N TRP A 381 -24.93 6.08 -25.86
CA TRP A 381 -24.45 4.76 -25.51
C TRP A 381 -23.93 4.00 -26.73
N ALA A 382 -23.06 3.02 -26.49
CA ALA A 382 -22.65 2.01 -27.47
C ALA A 382 -22.84 0.59 -26.92
N GLU A 383 -23.22 -0.33 -27.79
CA GLU A 383 -23.02 -1.77 -27.57
C GLU A 383 -21.74 -2.17 -28.30
N ILE A 384 -20.78 -2.70 -27.53
CA ILE A 384 -19.51 -3.23 -28.04
C ILE A 384 -19.58 -4.75 -27.94
N THR A 385 -19.34 -5.42 -29.06
CA THR A 385 -19.24 -6.88 -29.08
C THR A 385 -17.79 -7.30 -29.20
N VAL A 386 -17.41 -8.31 -28.42
CA VAL A 386 -16.07 -8.89 -28.45
C VAL A 386 -16.17 -10.39 -28.68
N ASP A 387 -15.46 -10.91 -29.66
CA ASP A 387 -15.46 -12.34 -29.99
C ASP A 387 -14.08 -12.77 -30.49
N GLY A 388 -13.47 -13.76 -29.82
CA GLY A 388 -12.16 -14.30 -30.18
C GLY A 388 -11.06 -13.23 -30.27
N GLY A 389 -11.10 -12.21 -29.42
CA GLY A 389 -10.15 -11.10 -29.40
C GLY A 389 -10.49 -9.93 -30.32
N ARG A 390 -11.50 -10.05 -31.18
CA ARG A 390 -11.95 -8.97 -32.07
C ARG A 390 -13.05 -8.15 -31.40
N ILE A 391 -12.91 -6.84 -31.44
CA ILE A 391 -13.81 -5.85 -30.84
C ILE A 391 -14.45 -5.04 -31.97
N TRP A 392 -15.77 -4.88 -31.94
CA TRP A 392 -16.48 -3.96 -32.82
C TRP A 392 -17.72 -3.38 -32.16
N MET A 393 -18.16 -2.23 -32.64
CA MET A 393 -19.40 -1.62 -32.19
C MET A 393 -20.59 -2.25 -32.95
N THR A 394 -21.54 -2.82 -32.21
CA THR A 394 -22.76 -3.43 -32.78
C THR A 394 -23.95 -2.49 -32.81
N ALA A 395 -24.01 -1.55 -31.87
CA ALA A 395 -25.05 -0.54 -31.84
C ALA A 395 -24.55 0.75 -31.20
N PHE A 396 -25.18 1.86 -31.58
CA PHE A 396 -24.93 3.19 -31.02
C PHE A 396 -26.21 4.01 -31.11
N GLY A 397 -26.51 4.78 -30.06
CA GLY A 397 -27.65 5.67 -30.07
C GLY A 397 -27.70 6.63 -28.90
N THR A 398 -28.83 7.30 -28.77
CA THR A 398 -29.14 8.22 -27.67
C THR A 398 -29.99 7.54 -26.61
N ASP A 399 -30.13 8.16 -25.43
CA ASP A 399 -31.09 7.75 -24.41
C ASP A 399 -32.54 7.71 -24.94
N GLU A 400 -32.91 8.63 -25.85
CA GLU A 400 -34.24 8.66 -26.48
C GLU A 400 -34.54 7.40 -27.32
N VAL A 401 -33.52 6.80 -27.93
CA VAL A 401 -33.67 5.53 -28.66
C VAL A 401 -33.99 4.40 -27.69
N LEU A 402 -33.32 4.34 -26.53
CA LEU A 402 -33.60 3.35 -25.50
C LEU A 402 -34.96 3.58 -24.85
N ASN A 403 -35.33 4.83 -24.57
CA ASN A 403 -36.63 5.17 -23.99
C ASN A 403 -37.81 4.73 -24.87
N ARG A 404 -37.64 4.71 -26.21
CA ARG A 404 -38.67 4.25 -27.17
C ARG A 404 -38.48 2.82 -27.66
N GLY A 405 -37.37 2.18 -27.30
CA GLY A 405 -37.00 0.85 -27.77
C GLY A 405 -37.65 -0.28 -26.98
N GLY A 406 -37.59 -1.49 -27.54
CA GLY A 406 -38.21 -2.70 -26.98
C GLY A 406 -39.63 -2.95 -27.50
N ASP A 407 -40.19 -4.11 -27.16
CA ASP A 407 -41.53 -4.53 -27.57
C ASP A 407 -42.64 -3.84 -26.76
N ASP A 408 -42.33 -3.47 -25.51
CA ASP A 408 -43.23 -2.79 -24.58
C ASP A 408 -42.48 -1.70 -23.78
N PRO A 409 -42.27 -0.50 -24.37
CA PRO A 409 -41.52 0.58 -23.71
C PRO A 409 -42.17 1.09 -22.41
N ASP A 410 -43.48 0.97 -22.25
CA ASP A 410 -44.23 1.45 -21.08
C ASP A 410 -44.36 0.37 -19.99
N GLY A 411 -44.16 -0.91 -20.34
CA GLY A 411 -44.21 -2.06 -19.43
C GLY A 411 -42.89 -2.45 -18.76
N ARG A 412 -41.81 -1.67 -18.96
CA ARG A 412 -40.48 -2.02 -18.45
C ARG A 412 -40.39 -1.94 -16.93
N VAL A 413 -39.57 -2.80 -16.33
CA VAL A 413 -39.34 -2.82 -14.88
C VAL A 413 -37.85 -2.89 -14.59
N ILE A 414 -37.38 -2.11 -13.62
CA ILE A 414 -35.99 -2.25 -13.14
C ILE A 414 -35.92 -3.39 -12.13
N THR A 415 -35.08 -4.37 -12.44
CA THR A 415 -34.81 -5.55 -11.61
C THR A 415 -33.51 -5.44 -10.80
N GLY A 416 -32.90 -4.25 -10.76
CA GLY A 416 -31.64 -3.97 -10.04
C GLY A 416 -31.79 -3.95 -8.51
N PRO A 417 -30.79 -3.41 -7.77
CA PRO A 417 -30.78 -3.41 -6.31
C PRO A 417 -32.05 -2.77 -5.72
N ALA A 418 -32.61 -3.37 -4.66
CA ALA A 418 -33.80 -2.81 -3.99
C ALA A 418 -33.57 -1.37 -3.49
N GLU A 419 -32.34 -1.07 -3.07
CA GLU A 419 -31.88 0.26 -2.66
C GLU A 419 -31.98 1.28 -3.80
N PHE A 420 -31.72 0.90 -5.05
CA PHE A 420 -31.90 1.78 -6.22
C PHE A 420 -33.34 2.31 -6.28
N LEU A 421 -34.33 1.41 -6.19
CA LEU A 421 -35.74 1.81 -6.26
C LEU A 421 -36.19 2.56 -4.99
N GLN A 422 -35.63 2.22 -3.82
CA GLN A 422 -35.91 2.92 -2.57
C GLN A 422 -35.53 4.39 -2.63
N HIS A 423 -34.33 4.70 -3.15
CA HIS A 423 -33.80 6.07 -3.15
C HIS A 423 -34.17 6.84 -4.42
N TYR A 424 -34.26 6.15 -5.56
CA TYR A 424 -34.41 6.79 -6.86
C TYR A 424 -35.74 6.50 -7.57
N GLY A 425 -36.54 5.52 -7.12
CA GLY A 425 -37.79 5.07 -7.76
C GLY A 425 -38.68 6.19 -8.31
N GLN A 426 -38.90 7.22 -7.49
CA GLN A 426 -39.71 8.40 -7.79
C GLN A 426 -39.22 9.27 -8.97
N PHE A 427 -37.98 9.08 -9.44
CA PHE A 427 -37.39 9.83 -10.54
C PHE A 427 -37.61 9.19 -11.92
N GLY A 428 -38.68 8.41 -12.05
CA GLY A 428 -39.08 7.77 -13.30
C GLY A 428 -38.70 6.30 -13.42
N PHE A 429 -38.31 5.67 -12.31
CA PHE A 429 -37.94 4.25 -12.28
C PHE A 429 -39.06 3.36 -11.75
N VAL A 430 -40.02 3.92 -11.01
CA VAL A 430 -41.22 3.22 -10.54
C VAL A 430 -42.43 4.14 -10.63
N GLY A 431 -43.42 3.75 -11.42
CA GLY A 431 -44.74 4.33 -11.57
C GLY A 431 -45.77 3.67 -10.65
N ALA A 432 -47.02 4.13 -10.73
CA ALA A 432 -48.10 3.63 -9.87
C ALA A 432 -48.48 2.16 -10.12
N ASP A 433 -48.21 1.66 -11.32
CA ASP A 433 -48.39 0.29 -11.78
C ASP A 433 -47.14 -0.60 -11.60
N GLY A 434 -46.05 -0.04 -11.06
CA GLY A 434 -44.80 -0.76 -10.80
C GLY A 434 -43.84 -0.80 -11.99
N THR A 435 -44.16 -0.15 -13.11
CA THR A 435 -43.27 -0.04 -14.29
C THR A 435 -42.47 1.26 -14.27
N THR A 436 -41.48 1.40 -15.15
CA THR A 436 -40.75 2.66 -15.31
C THR A 436 -41.64 3.74 -15.93
N SER A 437 -41.29 5.02 -15.76
CA SER A 437 -41.93 6.10 -16.53
C SER A 437 -41.52 6.05 -18.01
N MET A 438 -41.92 7.06 -18.80
CA MET A 438 -41.55 7.12 -20.22
C MET A 438 -40.06 7.40 -20.48
N VAL A 439 -39.28 7.85 -19.49
CA VAL A 439 -37.89 8.32 -19.69
C VAL A 439 -36.86 7.80 -18.66
N PRO A 440 -36.86 6.51 -18.28
CA PRO A 440 -35.96 5.98 -17.24
C PRO A 440 -34.48 6.16 -17.60
N TRP A 441 -34.12 6.03 -18.87
CA TRP A 441 -32.73 6.18 -19.32
C TRP A 441 -32.18 7.58 -19.12
N LYS A 442 -33.05 8.60 -19.03
CA LYS A 442 -32.66 9.99 -18.85
C LYS A 442 -32.05 10.27 -17.46
N ASN A 443 -32.44 9.46 -16.49
CA ASN A 443 -32.05 9.62 -15.09
C ASN A 443 -31.20 8.44 -14.59
N ILE A 444 -30.90 7.44 -15.42
CA ILE A 444 -30.30 6.16 -14.98
C ILE A 444 -28.99 6.34 -14.19
N THR A 445 -28.25 7.42 -14.44
CA THR A 445 -26.99 7.78 -13.78
C THR A 445 -27.15 8.65 -12.53
N MET A 446 -28.37 8.85 -12.01
CA MET A 446 -28.64 9.61 -10.79
C MET A 446 -27.94 9.09 -9.52
N PRO A 447 -27.89 7.76 -9.27
CA PRO A 447 -27.12 7.22 -8.16
C PRO A 447 -25.64 7.53 -8.29
N ALA A 448 -24.97 7.71 -7.15
CA ALA A 448 -23.52 7.96 -7.12
C ALA A 448 -22.69 6.66 -7.08
N ASP A 449 -23.34 5.52 -6.97
CA ASP A 449 -22.70 4.21 -6.91
C ASP A 449 -22.80 3.52 -8.28
N PHE A 450 -21.66 3.25 -8.92
CA PHE A 450 -21.67 2.70 -10.27
C PHE A 450 -22.20 1.26 -10.34
N PRO A 451 -21.87 0.32 -9.43
CA PRO A 451 -22.45 -1.02 -9.45
C PRO A 451 -23.98 -0.98 -9.43
N MET A 452 -24.56 -0.10 -8.61
CA MET A 452 -26.01 0.10 -8.57
C MET A 452 -26.58 0.57 -9.93
N VAL A 453 -25.90 1.49 -10.62
CA VAL A 453 -26.29 1.97 -11.96
C VAL A 453 -26.10 0.88 -13.02
N ALA A 454 -24.96 0.18 -13.00
CA ALA A 454 -24.61 -0.85 -13.96
C ALA A 454 -25.59 -2.03 -13.91
N GLU A 455 -25.97 -2.48 -12.72
CA GLU A 455 -27.00 -3.52 -12.55
C GLU A 455 -28.37 -3.07 -13.09
N ALA A 456 -28.75 -1.81 -12.85
CA ALA A 456 -29.98 -1.25 -13.41
C ALA A 456 -29.95 -1.19 -14.95
N ILE A 457 -28.81 -0.80 -15.53
CA ILE A 457 -28.59 -0.83 -16.98
C ILE A 457 -28.67 -2.27 -17.51
N ALA A 458 -28.01 -3.23 -16.87
CA ALA A 458 -28.00 -4.64 -17.28
C ALA A 458 -29.39 -5.28 -17.29
N GLY A 459 -30.24 -4.93 -16.31
CA GLY A 459 -31.63 -5.38 -16.28
C GLY A 459 -32.54 -4.67 -17.28
N LEU A 460 -32.33 -3.38 -17.53
CA LEU A 460 -33.22 -2.55 -18.35
C LEU A 460 -32.89 -2.59 -19.85
N TYR A 461 -31.62 -2.79 -20.21
CA TYR A 461 -31.16 -2.76 -21.61
C TYR A 461 -31.85 -3.80 -22.50
N PRO A 462 -32.00 -5.08 -22.10
CA PRO A 462 -32.72 -6.07 -22.89
C PRO A 462 -34.19 -5.70 -23.13
N GLN A 463 -34.84 -5.06 -22.15
CA GLN A 463 -36.22 -4.61 -22.26
C GLN A 463 -36.38 -3.39 -23.18
N SER A 464 -35.27 -2.73 -23.51
CA SER A 464 -35.22 -1.57 -24.40
C SER A 464 -34.74 -1.93 -25.81
N GLY A 465 -34.76 -3.22 -26.15
CA GLY A 465 -34.36 -3.76 -27.46
C GLY A 465 -32.89 -4.18 -27.56
N GLY A 466 -32.13 -4.09 -26.46
CA GLY A 466 -30.75 -4.55 -26.37
C GLY A 466 -30.61 -6.05 -26.15
N ARG A 467 -29.36 -6.53 -26.10
CA ARG A 467 -29.02 -7.92 -25.73
C ARG A 467 -28.70 -8.02 -24.23
N PRO A 468 -28.69 -9.23 -23.64
CA PRO A 468 -28.05 -9.46 -22.35
C PRO A 468 -26.59 -8.99 -22.39
N LEU A 469 -26.15 -8.34 -21.31
CA LEU A 469 -24.82 -7.75 -21.21
C LEU A 469 -23.89 -8.61 -20.34
N ASP A 470 -22.64 -8.72 -20.77
CA ASP A 470 -21.52 -9.31 -20.03
C ASP A 470 -20.77 -8.29 -19.18
N GLY A 471 -21.07 -6.99 -19.35
CA GLY A 471 -20.50 -5.93 -18.53
C GLY A 471 -20.98 -4.55 -18.95
N VAL A 472 -20.76 -3.58 -18.09
CA VAL A 472 -21.14 -2.18 -18.30
C VAL A 472 -19.94 -1.30 -18.00
N PHE A 473 -19.64 -0.38 -18.92
CA PHE A 473 -18.64 0.65 -18.78
C PHE A 473 -19.32 2.02 -18.76
N ALA A 474 -18.72 2.96 -18.05
CA ALA A 474 -19.11 4.36 -18.11
C ALA A 474 -17.89 5.23 -18.37
N VAL A 475 -18.02 6.15 -19.32
CA VAL A 475 -16.96 7.05 -19.76
C VAL A 475 -17.55 8.45 -19.88
N ASP A 476 -16.90 9.44 -19.30
CA ASP A 476 -17.30 10.83 -19.47
C ASP A 476 -16.45 11.57 -20.52
N ILE A 477 -16.67 12.87 -20.65
CA ILE A 477 -15.99 13.70 -21.66
C ILE A 477 -14.46 13.75 -21.44
N ALA A 478 -13.97 13.76 -20.21
CA ALA A 478 -12.53 13.70 -19.94
C ALA A 478 -11.96 12.31 -20.29
N GLY A 479 -12.74 11.26 -20.07
CA GLY A 479 -12.41 9.92 -20.55
C GLY A 479 -12.30 9.84 -22.07
N ILE A 480 -13.24 10.46 -22.81
CA ILE A 480 -13.18 10.57 -24.27
C ILE A 480 -11.92 11.34 -24.70
N ALA A 481 -11.61 12.48 -24.06
CA ALA A 481 -10.42 13.26 -24.37
C ALA A 481 -9.13 12.46 -24.18
N ALA A 482 -9.05 11.64 -23.13
CA ALA A 482 -7.92 10.76 -22.91
C ALA A 482 -7.84 9.62 -23.96
N LEU A 483 -8.98 9.04 -24.36
CA LEU A 483 -9.03 8.05 -25.45
C LEU A 483 -8.55 8.66 -26.78
N MET A 484 -8.88 9.93 -27.06
CA MET A 484 -8.40 10.64 -28.25
C MET A 484 -6.88 10.91 -28.25
N LYS A 485 -6.18 10.71 -27.13
CA LYS A 485 -4.70 10.71 -27.13
C LYS A 485 -4.14 9.47 -27.81
N LEU A 486 -4.91 8.38 -27.86
CA LEU A 486 -4.52 7.12 -28.49
C LEU A 486 -4.83 7.11 -29.99
N THR A 487 -5.98 7.66 -30.40
CA THR A 487 -6.39 7.72 -31.82
C THR A 487 -5.81 8.89 -32.59
N GLY A 488 -5.46 9.97 -31.88
CA GLY A 488 -5.10 11.24 -32.49
C GLY A 488 -6.31 12.07 -32.94
N PRO A 489 -6.10 13.14 -33.72
CA PRO A 489 -7.18 14.03 -34.15
C PRO A 489 -8.18 13.33 -35.07
N VAL A 490 -9.47 13.48 -34.76
CA VAL A 490 -10.58 12.90 -35.53
C VAL A 490 -11.27 14.00 -36.33
N ARG A 491 -11.50 13.74 -37.63
CA ARG A 491 -12.28 14.62 -38.49
C ARG A 491 -13.73 14.19 -38.47
N VAL A 492 -14.61 15.13 -38.15
CA VAL A 492 -16.06 14.92 -38.15
C VAL A 492 -16.67 15.81 -39.21
N GLU A 493 -17.56 15.24 -40.02
CA GLU A 493 -18.30 15.98 -41.04
C GLU A 493 -19.11 17.12 -40.40
N GLY A 494 -19.10 18.30 -41.02
CA GLY A 494 -19.73 19.51 -40.47
C GLY A 494 -18.84 20.35 -39.55
N LEU A 495 -17.74 19.81 -39.01
CA LEU A 495 -16.76 20.63 -38.27
C LEU A 495 -15.64 21.15 -39.18
N ASN A 496 -15.38 22.46 -39.08
CA ASN A 496 -14.32 23.13 -39.84
C ASN A 496 -12.89 22.75 -39.36
N ARG A 497 -12.76 22.09 -38.20
CA ARG A 497 -11.49 21.69 -37.61
C ARG A 497 -11.63 20.29 -37.00
N PRO A 498 -10.56 19.47 -37.03
CA PRO A 498 -10.57 18.18 -36.37
C PRO A 498 -10.65 18.35 -34.85
N LEU A 499 -11.42 17.47 -34.20
CA LEU A 499 -11.42 17.35 -32.75
C LEU A 499 -10.19 16.56 -32.31
N ASN A 500 -9.60 16.95 -31.19
CA ASN A 500 -8.50 16.23 -30.57
C ASN A 500 -8.62 16.31 -29.05
N ALA A 501 -7.74 15.59 -28.35
CA ALA A 501 -7.71 15.55 -26.89
C ALA A 501 -7.68 16.91 -26.18
N ASN A 502 -7.23 18.00 -26.82
CA ASN A 502 -7.18 19.34 -26.22
C ASN A 502 -8.42 20.20 -26.52
N THR A 503 -9.24 19.83 -27.51
CA THR A 503 -10.38 20.65 -27.96
C THR A 503 -11.72 19.97 -27.78
N VAL A 504 -11.73 18.64 -27.60
CA VAL A 504 -12.97 17.86 -27.50
C VAL A 504 -13.75 18.20 -26.24
N GLU A 505 -13.08 18.46 -25.11
CA GLU A 505 -13.77 18.80 -23.87
C GLU A 505 -14.50 20.14 -23.98
N ASP A 506 -13.81 21.19 -24.40
CA ASP A 506 -14.41 22.52 -24.60
C ASP A 506 -15.57 22.46 -25.59
N PHE A 507 -15.41 21.72 -26.68
CA PHE A 507 -16.47 21.56 -27.67
C PHE A 507 -17.69 20.85 -27.08
N LEU A 508 -17.51 19.68 -26.45
CA LEU A 508 -18.59 18.85 -25.91
C LEU A 508 -19.21 19.45 -24.63
N LEU A 509 -18.52 20.30 -23.88
CA LEU A 509 -19.06 20.92 -22.68
C LEU A 509 -19.70 22.29 -22.94
N ARG A 510 -19.27 23.01 -23.99
CA ARG A 510 -19.64 24.42 -24.17
C ARG A 510 -20.06 24.73 -25.61
N ASP A 511 -19.15 24.57 -26.57
CA ASP A 511 -19.36 25.12 -27.92
C ASP A 511 -20.55 24.49 -28.65
N GLN A 512 -20.81 23.21 -28.40
CA GLN A 512 -21.93 22.49 -29.03
C GLN A 512 -23.31 23.12 -28.72
N TYR A 513 -23.44 23.86 -27.62
CA TYR A 513 -24.70 24.51 -27.24
C TYR A 513 -24.97 25.81 -27.98
N LEU A 514 -24.02 26.28 -28.78
CA LEU A 514 -24.19 27.41 -29.70
C LEU A 514 -24.79 26.98 -31.05
N LEU A 515 -24.86 25.67 -31.31
CA LEU A 515 -25.46 25.11 -32.52
C LEU A 515 -26.99 24.97 -32.38
N GLU A 516 -27.69 25.00 -33.52
CA GLU A 516 -29.12 24.69 -33.56
C GLU A 516 -29.38 23.24 -33.12
N ARG A 517 -30.53 22.97 -32.50
CA ARG A 517 -30.81 21.69 -31.82
C ARG A 517 -30.65 20.46 -32.73
N ASP A 518 -31.17 20.52 -33.94
CA ASP A 518 -31.14 19.38 -34.87
C ASP A 518 -29.71 19.16 -35.42
N GLU A 519 -29.02 20.25 -35.79
CA GLU A 519 -27.60 20.21 -36.21
C GLU A 519 -26.70 19.64 -35.11
N ARG A 520 -26.95 20.02 -33.85
CA ARG A 520 -26.23 19.50 -32.68
C ARG A 520 -26.44 18.00 -32.49
N ALA A 521 -27.66 17.51 -32.62
CA ALA A 521 -27.96 16.10 -32.41
C ALA A 521 -27.22 15.21 -33.42
N ASP A 522 -27.29 15.58 -34.71
CA ASP A 522 -26.58 14.87 -35.79
C ASP A 522 -25.06 14.97 -35.61
N MET A 523 -24.56 16.14 -35.20
CA MET A 523 -23.13 16.35 -34.93
C MET A 523 -22.61 15.45 -33.80
N LEU A 524 -23.31 15.37 -32.68
CA LEU A 524 -22.88 14.55 -31.54
C LEU A 524 -22.88 13.05 -31.86
N ASP A 525 -23.89 12.56 -32.59
CA ASP A 525 -23.93 11.17 -33.06
C ASP A 525 -22.74 10.90 -33.99
N ALA A 526 -22.46 11.81 -34.93
CA ALA A 526 -21.30 11.70 -35.82
C ALA A 526 -19.96 11.71 -35.07
N ILE A 527 -19.77 12.62 -34.09
CA ILE A 527 -18.55 12.67 -33.26
C ILE A 527 -18.35 11.34 -32.54
N ALA A 528 -19.38 10.88 -31.83
CA ALA A 528 -19.26 9.70 -30.99
C ALA A 528 -18.98 8.44 -31.82
N ARG A 529 -19.69 8.23 -32.95
CA ARG A 529 -19.40 7.15 -33.89
C ARG A 529 -17.98 7.22 -34.42
N THR A 530 -17.55 8.39 -34.88
CA THR A 530 -16.21 8.54 -35.48
C THR A 530 -15.10 8.30 -34.46
N VAL A 531 -15.27 8.72 -33.21
CA VAL A 531 -14.29 8.48 -32.13
C VAL A 531 -14.21 6.99 -31.79
N VAL A 532 -15.36 6.31 -31.64
CA VAL A 532 -15.40 4.87 -31.37
C VAL A 532 -14.81 4.08 -32.54
N ASP A 533 -15.18 4.40 -33.78
CA ASP A 533 -14.61 3.76 -34.96
C ASP A 533 -13.10 4.01 -35.07
N ALA A 534 -12.63 5.23 -34.79
CA ALA A 534 -11.20 5.52 -34.76
C ALA A 534 -10.47 4.69 -33.70
N LEU A 535 -11.05 4.49 -32.52
CA LEU A 535 -10.48 3.63 -31.47
C LEU A 535 -10.38 2.18 -31.92
N LEU A 536 -11.41 1.67 -32.60
CA LEU A 536 -11.48 0.27 -33.02
C LEU A 536 -10.64 -0.03 -34.27
N THR A 537 -10.33 0.97 -35.09
CA THR A 537 -9.57 0.79 -36.34
C THR A 537 -8.10 1.20 -36.25
N THR A 538 -7.73 2.02 -35.26
CA THR A 538 -6.33 2.42 -35.06
C THR A 538 -5.57 1.32 -34.33
N THR A 539 -4.28 1.16 -34.66
CA THR A 539 -3.38 0.35 -33.84
C THR A 539 -3.26 0.97 -32.46
N LEU A 540 -3.86 0.34 -31.44
CA LEU A 540 -3.69 0.80 -30.06
C LEU A 540 -2.36 0.31 -29.51
N PRO A 541 -1.68 1.14 -28.69
CA PRO A 541 -0.37 0.80 -28.16
C PRO A 541 -0.47 -0.34 -27.14
N GLU A 542 0.70 -0.80 -26.72
CA GLU A 542 0.84 -1.88 -25.75
C GLU A 542 0.12 -1.58 -24.41
N PRO A 543 -0.27 -2.60 -23.63
CA PRO A 543 -1.03 -2.45 -22.39
C PRO A 543 -0.44 -1.48 -21.37
N THR A 544 0.89 -1.34 -21.31
CA THR A 544 1.55 -0.39 -20.41
C THR A 544 1.24 1.07 -20.77
N GLU A 545 1.18 1.40 -22.05
CA GLU A 545 0.83 2.74 -22.51
C GLU A 545 -0.68 3.01 -22.39
N LEU A 546 -1.52 1.99 -22.62
CA LEU A 546 -2.95 2.04 -22.30
C LEU A 546 -3.16 2.33 -20.81
N ALA A 547 -2.51 1.58 -19.92
CA ALA A 547 -2.61 1.77 -18.48
C ALA A 547 -2.10 3.16 -18.04
N ARG A 548 -1.07 3.70 -18.70
CA ARG A 548 -0.58 5.08 -18.44
C ARG A 548 -1.58 6.15 -18.87
N THR A 549 -2.32 5.90 -19.95
CA THR A 549 -3.30 6.85 -20.50
C THR A 549 -4.62 6.79 -19.75
N LEU A 550 -5.09 5.59 -19.43
CA LEU A 550 -6.39 5.34 -18.81
C LEU A 550 -6.32 5.28 -17.27
N GLY A 551 -5.19 4.88 -16.70
CA GLY A 551 -4.99 4.77 -15.25
C GLY A 551 -5.35 6.04 -14.47
N PRO A 552 -4.97 7.25 -14.92
CA PRO A 552 -5.39 8.50 -14.26
C PRO A 552 -6.90 8.79 -14.30
N LEU A 553 -7.66 8.16 -15.21
CA LEU A 553 -9.10 8.34 -15.34
C LEU A 553 -9.88 7.60 -14.24
N VAL A 554 -9.32 6.49 -13.76
CA VAL A 554 -9.94 5.61 -12.77
C VAL A 554 -10.19 6.31 -11.43
N PRO A 555 -9.17 6.88 -10.75
CA PRO A 555 -9.40 7.60 -9.50
C PRO A 555 -10.22 8.89 -9.68
N ALA A 556 -10.38 9.37 -10.91
CA ALA A 556 -11.18 10.54 -11.24
C ALA A 556 -12.61 10.19 -11.72
N ARG A 557 -12.96 8.89 -11.82
CA ARG A 557 -14.26 8.38 -12.33
C ARG A 557 -14.61 8.77 -13.76
N HIS A 558 -13.60 9.11 -14.54
CA HIS A 558 -13.75 9.33 -15.98
C HIS A 558 -13.84 8.01 -16.77
N LEU A 559 -13.50 6.90 -16.12
CA LEU A 559 -13.67 5.53 -16.62
C LEU A 559 -14.07 4.60 -15.47
N MET A 560 -15.20 3.92 -15.62
CA MET A 560 -15.69 2.90 -14.69
C MET A 560 -16.10 1.64 -15.44
N ALA A 561 -16.02 0.48 -14.78
CA ALA A 561 -16.34 -0.84 -15.32
C ALA A 561 -17.02 -1.72 -14.26
N TRP A 562 -17.99 -2.51 -14.69
CA TRP A 562 -18.74 -3.45 -13.87
C TRP A 562 -18.96 -4.75 -14.65
N SER A 563 -18.92 -5.89 -13.96
CA SER A 563 -19.25 -7.21 -14.50
C SER A 563 -20.23 -7.97 -13.60
N PRO A 564 -21.19 -8.72 -14.18
CA PRO A 564 -22.00 -9.66 -13.41
C PRO A 564 -21.21 -10.88 -12.92
N LEU A 565 -19.99 -11.11 -13.42
CA LEU A 565 -19.12 -12.21 -13.02
C LEU A 565 -18.21 -11.79 -11.86
N ALA A 566 -18.30 -12.50 -10.75
CA ALA A 566 -17.64 -12.13 -9.49
C ALA A 566 -16.12 -11.98 -9.59
N ASP A 567 -15.43 -12.80 -10.39
CA ASP A 567 -13.98 -12.73 -10.55
C ASP A 567 -13.55 -11.49 -11.37
N GLU A 568 -14.33 -11.11 -12.38
CA GLU A 568 -14.12 -9.91 -13.19
C GLU A 568 -14.43 -8.64 -12.36
N GLU A 569 -15.53 -8.64 -11.62
CA GLU A 569 -15.88 -7.53 -10.72
C GLU A 569 -14.82 -7.34 -9.62
N ALA A 570 -14.33 -8.44 -9.03
CA ALA A 570 -13.25 -8.37 -8.05
C ALA A 570 -11.95 -7.79 -8.64
N LEU A 571 -11.67 -8.03 -9.93
CA LEU A 571 -10.58 -7.38 -10.64
C LEU A 571 -10.85 -5.89 -10.81
N PHE A 572 -12.05 -5.48 -11.25
CA PHE A 572 -12.41 -4.07 -11.41
C PHE A 572 -12.33 -3.31 -10.08
N THR A 573 -12.82 -3.85 -8.98
CA THR A 573 -12.63 -3.28 -7.62
C THR A 573 -11.16 -3.18 -7.25
N ALA A 574 -10.35 -4.22 -7.50
CA ALA A 574 -8.92 -4.19 -7.18
C ALA A 574 -8.13 -3.15 -7.99
N LEU A 575 -8.61 -2.81 -9.19
CA LEU A 575 -8.08 -1.76 -10.05
C LEU A 575 -8.70 -0.38 -9.77
N GLY A 576 -9.76 -0.30 -8.96
CA GLY A 576 -10.53 0.92 -8.68
C GLY A 576 -11.52 1.33 -9.78
N LEU A 577 -11.75 0.46 -10.77
CA LEU A 577 -12.67 0.68 -11.89
C LEU A 577 -14.14 0.53 -11.51
N ASP A 578 -14.45 -0.15 -10.41
CA ASP A 578 -15.81 -0.46 -9.99
C ASP A 578 -16.70 0.78 -9.79
N GLY A 579 -16.13 1.97 -9.57
CA GLY A 579 -16.88 3.20 -9.37
C GLY A 579 -17.79 3.19 -8.14
N ALA A 580 -17.53 2.29 -7.19
CA ALA A 580 -18.33 2.13 -5.98
C ALA A 580 -18.05 3.26 -4.98
N VAL A 581 -19.09 3.73 -4.28
CA VAL A 581 -18.94 4.79 -3.26
C VAL A 581 -17.99 4.35 -2.15
N THR A 582 -18.03 3.08 -1.74
CA THR A 582 -17.13 2.53 -0.70
C THR A 582 -15.68 2.47 -1.14
N THR A 583 -15.40 2.22 -2.42
CA THR A 583 -14.04 2.23 -2.99
C THR A 583 -13.44 3.64 -2.92
N TRP A 584 -14.27 4.66 -3.10
CA TRP A 584 -13.87 6.06 -3.02
C TRP A 584 -13.70 6.58 -1.60
N LEU A 585 -14.53 6.08 -0.70
CA LEU A 585 -14.39 6.34 0.73
C LEU A 585 -13.21 5.58 1.37
N GLY A 586 -12.55 4.67 0.64
CA GLY A 586 -11.46 3.85 1.17
C GLY A 586 -11.92 2.79 2.17
N THR A 587 -13.20 2.39 2.09
CA THR A 587 -13.83 1.40 2.98
C THR A 587 -14.09 0.06 2.30
N ALA A 588 -13.77 -0.06 1.00
CA ALA A 588 -13.85 -1.32 0.29
C ALA A 588 -12.90 -2.38 0.88
N ALA A 589 -13.33 -3.64 0.88
CA ALA A 589 -12.55 -4.75 1.41
C ALA A 589 -11.20 -4.88 0.67
N GLY A 590 -10.09 -4.90 1.41
CA GLY A 590 -8.74 -5.04 0.85
C GLY A 590 -8.03 -3.73 0.51
N GLN A 591 -8.68 -2.57 0.69
CA GLN A 591 -8.00 -1.28 0.66
C GLN A 591 -7.37 -0.92 2.01
N ALA A 592 -6.28 -0.14 1.99
CA ALA A 592 -5.72 0.41 3.22
C ALA A 592 -6.77 1.33 3.87
N VAL A 593 -7.04 1.11 5.16
CA VAL A 593 -8.07 1.83 5.92
C VAL A 593 -8.04 3.32 5.62
N ALA A 594 -9.19 3.87 5.20
CA ALA A 594 -9.40 5.28 4.94
C ALA A 594 -8.78 6.18 6.02
N SER A 595 -8.25 7.34 5.61
CA SER A 595 -8.10 8.46 6.53
C SER A 595 -9.47 8.76 7.14
N PRO A 596 -9.61 8.82 8.48
CA PRO A 596 -10.86 9.24 9.10
C PRO A 596 -11.35 10.55 8.47
N GLY A 597 -12.59 10.57 7.97
CA GLY A 597 -13.18 11.76 7.34
C GLY A 597 -13.13 11.81 5.81
N ALA A 598 -12.97 10.69 5.10
CA ALA A 598 -13.18 10.67 3.65
C ALA A 598 -14.62 11.05 3.29
N VAL A 599 -14.79 11.84 2.22
CA VAL A 599 -16.09 12.36 1.76
C VAL A 599 -16.22 12.20 0.25
N VAL A 600 -17.39 11.75 -0.19
CA VAL A 600 -17.81 11.81 -1.59
C VAL A 600 -19.02 12.73 -1.71
N VAL A 601 -18.99 13.67 -2.65
CA VAL A 601 -20.10 14.60 -2.89
C VAL A 601 -20.68 14.35 -4.28
N ALA A 602 -21.93 13.91 -4.33
CA ALA A 602 -22.67 13.68 -5.55
C ALA A 602 -23.67 14.82 -5.80
N ARG A 603 -23.76 15.27 -7.05
CA ARG A 603 -24.68 16.33 -7.48
C ARG A 603 -25.65 15.79 -8.52
N ASN A 604 -26.93 16.08 -8.36
CA ASN A 604 -27.96 15.79 -9.34
C ASN A 604 -28.62 17.10 -9.74
N ASN A 605 -28.42 17.52 -10.99
CA ASN A 605 -29.06 18.72 -11.52
C ASN A 605 -30.58 18.55 -11.39
N ALA A 606 -31.20 19.54 -10.76
CA ALA A 606 -32.63 19.59 -10.51
C ALA A 606 -33.23 20.88 -11.09
N ALA A 607 -32.59 21.48 -12.10
CA ALA A 607 -33.09 22.61 -12.89
C ALA A 607 -33.29 22.28 -14.38
N ALA A 608 -32.82 21.13 -14.88
CA ALA A 608 -32.82 20.73 -16.29
C ALA A 608 -32.03 21.69 -17.22
N ASN A 609 -31.13 22.48 -16.65
CA ASN A 609 -30.23 23.41 -17.34
C ASN A 609 -28.79 22.87 -17.38
N LYS A 610 -27.87 23.55 -18.10
CA LYS A 610 -26.53 23.04 -18.42
C LYS A 610 -25.46 23.78 -17.62
N LEU A 611 -25.87 24.28 -16.44
CA LEU A 611 -25.07 25.20 -15.64
C LEU A 611 -24.00 24.50 -14.79
N ASP A 612 -24.02 23.18 -14.66
CA ASP A 612 -23.11 22.46 -13.76
C ASP A 612 -21.62 22.64 -14.12
N VAL A 613 -21.31 22.90 -15.41
CA VAL A 613 -19.94 23.24 -15.87
C VAL A 613 -19.49 24.62 -15.32
N TYR A 614 -20.43 25.49 -15.00
CA TYR A 614 -20.22 26.83 -14.45
C TYR A 614 -20.40 26.87 -12.93
N VAL A 615 -20.52 25.71 -12.28
CA VAL A 615 -20.56 25.60 -10.81
C VAL A 615 -19.38 24.75 -10.34
N PRO A 616 -18.14 25.27 -10.29
CA PRO A 616 -17.02 24.58 -9.65
C PRO A 616 -17.35 24.22 -8.21
N MET A 617 -16.79 23.10 -7.77
CA MET A 617 -16.93 22.58 -6.42
C MET A 617 -15.56 22.20 -5.87
N GLU A 618 -15.24 22.68 -4.68
CA GLU A 618 -14.04 22.29 -3.94
C GLU A 618 -14.46 21.57 -2.66
N VAL A 619 -13.83 20.43 -2.38
CA VAL A 619 -14.07 19.64 -1.16
C VAL A 619 -12.77 19.55 -0.38
N THR A 620 -12.82 19.95 0.89
CA THR A 620 -11.71 19.81 1.83
C THR A 620 -12.19 19.02 3.05
N ALA A 621 -11.39 18.06 3.51
CA ALA A 621 -11.72 17.25 4.67
C ALA A 621 -10.51 17.16 5.62
N ASP A 622 -10.79 17.19 6.91
CA ASP A 622 -9.80 17.08 7.97
C ASP A 622 -10.31 16.20 9.13
N ALA A 623 -9.54 16.16 10.22
CA ALA A 623 -9.86 15.33 11.38
C ALA A 623 -11.11 15.78 12.16
N THR A 624 -11.64 16.97 11.90
CA THR A 624 -12.77 17.58 12.62
C THR A 624 -14.04 17.67 11.77
N GLY A 625 -13.89 17.72 10.45
CA GLY A 625 -15.03 17.88 9.56
C GLY A 625 -14.65 17.90 8.08
N ALA A 626 -15.59 18.35 7.27
CA ALA A 626 -15.35 18.67 5.87
C ALA A 626 -16.05 19.97 5.46
N THR A 627 -15.50 20.64 4.46
CA THR A 627 -16.07 21.82 3.83
C THR A 627 -16.27 21.55 2.34
N VAL A 628 -17.47 21.89 1.84
CA VAL A 628 -17.82 21.83 0.42
C VAL A 628 -18.17 23.25 -0.02
N ASP A 629 -17.33 23.81 -0.89
CA ASP A 629 -17.50 25.15 -1.44
C ASP A 629 -17.98 25.06 -2.89
N LEU A 630 -19.05 25.79 -3.21
CA LEU A 630 -19.59 25.92 -4.57
C LEU A 630 -19.67 27.39 -4.95
N ALA A 631 -19.44 27.69 -6.23
CA ALA A 631 -19.60 29.03 -6.78
C ALA A 631 -20.26 28.95 -8.15
N ASN A 632 -21.35 29.68 -8.37
CA ASN A 632 -21.93 29.81 -9.70
C ASN A 632 -21.24 30.97 -10.44
N ILE A 633 -20.37 30.62 -11.38
CA ILE A 633 -19.55 31.56 -12.16
C ILE A 633 -20.15 31.81 -13.56
N ALA A 634 -21.42 31.45 -13.79
CA ALA A 634 -22.06 31.64 -15.08
C ALA A 634 -22.21 33.13 -15.42
N ASP A 635 -21.78 33.50 -16.63
CA ASP A 635 -22.08 34.80 -17.23
C ASP A 635 -23.29 34.67 -18.16
N ILE A 636 -24.48 34.79 -17.59
CA ILE A 636 -25.76 34.59 -18.29
C ILE A 636 -25.91 35.47 -19.54
N ALA A 637 -25.25 36.62 -19.62
CA ALA A 637 -25.32 37.48 -20.80
C ALA A 637 -24.68 36.85 -22.05
N THR A 638 -23.88 35.80 -21.86
CA THR A 638 -23.15 35.10 -22.93
C THR A 638 -23.70 33.71 -23.24
N LEU A 639 -24.69 33.24 -22.48
CA LEU A 639 -25.23 31.89 -22.58
C LEU A 639 -26.54 31.88 -23.37
N PRO A 640 -26.80 30.83 -24.18
CA PRO A 640 -28.10 30.65 -24.80
C PRO A 640 -29.11 30.11 -23.78
N ASP A 641 -30.40 30.43 -23.97
CA ASP A 641 -31.52 30.01 -23.10
C ASP A 641 -31.56 28.49 -22.81
N TYR A 642 -31.09 27.67 -23.76
CA TYR A 642 -30.99 26.22 -23.55
C TYR A 642 -30.01 25.82 -22.42
N VAL A 643 -29.04 26.68 -22.11
CA VAL A 643 -28.00 26.45 -21.10
C VAL A 643 -28.38 27.04 -19.75
N ASP A 644 -28.87 28.27 -19.71
CA ASP A 644 -29.12 29.03 -18.48
C ASP A 644 -30.61 29.18 -18.12
N GLY A 645 -31.51 28.85 -19.06
CA GLY A 645 -32.95 28.84 -18.85
C GLY A 645 -33.37 27.93 -17.70
N ASN A 646 -34.50 28.24 -17.07
CA ASN A 646 -34.97 27.52 -15.90
C ASN A 646 -36.47 27.16 -16.01
N PRO A 647 -36.82 25.93 -16.45
CA PRO A 647 -38.22 25.51 -16.62
C PRO A 647 -38.99 25.38 -15.29
N LEU A 648 -38.33 25.51 -14.14
CA LEU A 648 -38.99 25.49 -12.82
C LEU A 648 -39.48 26.86 -12.36
N GLY A 649 -39.29 27.91 -13.16
CA GLY A 649 -39.69 29.28 -12.83
C GLY A 649 -38.77 29.98 -11.83
N LEU A 650 -37.57 29.46 -11.59
CA LEU A 650 -36.51 30.20 -10.89
C LEU A 650 -35.88 31.24 -11.83
N PRO A 651 -35.17 32.25 -11.31
CA PRO A 651 -34.44 33.20 -12.15
C PRO A 651 -33.46 32.51 -13.11
N GLU A 652 -33.31 33.04 -14.32
CA GLU A 652 -32.32 32.60 -15.32
C GLU A 652 -30.91 32.53 -14.71
N GLY A 653 -30.15 31.51 -15.11
CA GLY A 653 -28.82 31.23 -14.58
C GLY A 653 -28.80 30.65 -13.16
N THR A 654 -29.96 30.38 -12.55
CA THR A 654 -30.00 29.72 -11.24
C THR A 654 -29.73 28.23 -11.39
N ALA A 655 -28.64 27.75 -10.78
CA ALA A 655 -28.33 26.34 -10.68
C ALA A 655 -29.05 25.75 -9.45
N ARG A 656 -30.01 24.85 -9.68
CA ARG A 656 -30.62 24.04 -8.62
C ARG A 656 -30.03 22.63 -8.67
N THR A 657 -29.48 22.17 -7.55
CA THR A 657 -28.85 20.85 -7.46
C THR A 657 -29.28 20.12 -6.19
N ARG A 658 -29.59 18.83 -6.33
CA ARG A 658 -29.72 17.89 -5.21
C ARG A 658 -28.33 17.36 -4.88
N VAL A 659 -27.81 17.75 -3.72
CA VAL A 659 -26.51 17.31 -3.21
C VAL A 659 -26.71 16.10 -2.31
N THR A 660 -25.89 15.08 -2.46
CA THR A 660 -25.76 13.98 -1.50
C THR A 660 -24.31 13.85 -1.08
N VAL A 661 -24.08 13.90 0.23
CA VAL A 661 -22.74 13.76 0.82
C VAL A 661 -22.65 12.38 1.47
N TYR A 662 -21.66 11.60 1.06
CA TYR A 662 -21.36 10.28 1.61
C TYR A 662 -20.15 10.34 2.54
N THR A 663 -20.23 9.69 3.69
CA THR A 663 -19.16 9.68 4.69
C THR A 663 -18.95 8.29 5.30
N THR A 664 -17.75 8.06 5.84
CA THR A 664 -17.40 6.82 6.57
C THR A 664 -17.83 6.84 8.03
N VAL A 665 -18.13 8.03 8.57
CA VAL A 665 -18.53 8.26 9.96
C VAL A 665 -19.79 9.13 10.00
N PRO A 666 -20.63 9.01 11.04
CA PRO A 666 -21.78 9.89 11.18
C PRO A 666 -21.35 11.36 11.30
N VAL A 667 -22.20 12.25 10.81
CA VAL A 667 -22.05 13.71 10.88
C VAL A 667 -22.97 14.26 11.97
N ALA A 668 -22.43 15.07 12.88
CA ALA A 668 -23.15 15.68 13.99
C ALA A 668 -24.01 16.87 13.56
N GLY A 669 -23.56 17.62 12.54
CA GLY A 669 -24.26 18.81 12.06
C GLY A 669 -23.81 19.25 10.67
N PHE A 670 -24.73 19.91 9.97
CA PHE A 670 -24.50 20.57 8.70
C PHE A 670 -24.80 22.06 8.84
N THR A 671 -23.94 22.90 8.29
CA THR A 671 -24.22 24.34 8.14
C THR A 671 -24.04 24.78 6.70
N LEU A 672 -24.88 25.70 6.25
CA LEU A 672 -24.76 26.44 5.00
C LEU A 672 -24.50 27.90 5.36
N ASP A 673 -23.34 28.43 4.98
CA ASP A 673 -22.90 29.80 5.27
C ASP A 673 -23.03 30.18 6.77
N GLY A 674 -22.74 29.22 7.65
CA GLY A 674 -22.79 29.38 9.11
C GLY A 674 -24.18 29.21 9.73
N THR A 675 -25.21 28.93 8.93
CA THR A 675 -26.57 28.65 9.43
C THR A 675 -26.86 27.16 9.35
N THR A 676 -27.57 26.60 10.35
CA THR A 676 -27.94 25.18 10.34
C THR A 676 -28.69 24.80 9.06
N LEU A 677 -28.21 23.78 8.37
CA LEU A 677 -28.79 23.24 7.15
C LEU A 677 -29.58 21.96 7.47
N PRO A 678 -30.91 21.95 7.27
CA PRO A 678 -31.69 20.71 7.34
C PRO A 678 -31.28 19.76 6.22
N VAL A 679 -30.96 18.51 6.59
CA VAL A 679 -30.61 17.45 5.64
C VAL A 679 -31.46 16.21 5.90
N SER A 680 -31.75 15.46 4.84
CA SER A 680 -32.25 14.09 4.97
C SER A 680 -31.04 13.18 5.21
N SER A 681 -31.08 12.35 6.26
CA SER A 681 -30.02 11.39 6.55
C SER A 681 -30.50 9.95 6.33
N GLY A 682 -29.58 9.08 5.94
CA GLY A 682 -29.81 7.64 5.76
C GLY A 682 -28.50 6.90 5.51
N GLU A 683 -28.64 5.66 5.08
CA GLU A 683 -27.54 4.86 4.52
C GLU A 683 -27.85 4.66 3.04
N GLU A 684 -26.81 4.74 2.20
CA GLU A 684 -26.88 4.45 0.77
C GLU A 684 -25.54 3.87 0.32
N ALA A 685 -25.55 2.79 -0.45
CA ALA A 685 -24.35 2.17 -1.02
C ALA A 685 -23.27 1.85 0.04
N GLY A 686 -23.69 1.38 1.21
CA GLY A 686 -22.80 1.03 2.32
C GLY A 686 -22.13 2.22 3.03
N ALA A 687 -22.59 3.45 2.81
CA ALA A 687 -22.09 4.67 3.44
C ALA A 687 -23.21 5.47 4.12
N PHE A 688 -22.85 6.34 5.07
CA PHE A 688 -23.78 7.34 5.59
C PHE A 688 -24.04 8.38 4.50
N ALA A 689 -25.31 8.67 4.21
CA ALA A 689 -25.72 9.57 3.14
C ALA A 689 -26.57 10.72 3.67
N TYR A 690 -26.21 11.94 3.26
CA TYR A 690 -26.89 13.17 3.66
C TYR A 690 -27.31 13.99 2.44
N THR A 691 -28.61 14.16 2.24
CA THR A 691 -29.17 14.79 1.06
C THR A 691 -29.85 16.12 1.38
N PHE A 692 -29.63 17.12 0.54
CA PHE A 692 -30.35 18.40 0.54
C PHE A 692 -30.41 19.01 -0.87
N VAL A 693 -31.21 20.06 -1.04
CA VAL A 693 -31.32 20.82 -2.29
C VAL A 693 -30.70 22.19 -2.09
N LEU A 694 -29.95 22.65 -3.07
CA LEU A 694 -29.24 23.92 -3.06
C LEU A 694 -29.54 24.70 -4.34
N ASP A 695 -29.90 25.96 -4.20
CA ASP A 695 -30.11 26.91 -5.29
C ASP A 695 -28.98 27.95 -5.27
N LEU A 696 -28.20 28.06 -6.34
CA LEU A 696 -27.18 29.09 -6.54
C LEU A 696 -27.55 29.99 -7.71
N ALA A 697 -27.90 31.24 -7.42
CA ALA A 697 -28.03 32.28 -8.43
C ALA A 697 -26.67 32.60 -9.10
N PRO A 698 -26.64 33.21 -10.29
CA PRO A 698 -25.40 33.66 -10.92
C PRO A 698 -24.58 34.56 -9.99
N GLY A 699 -23.28 34.29 -9.87
CA GLY A 699 -22.35 34.99 -8.99
C GLY A 699 -22.44 34.62 -7.50
N ALA A 700 -23.40 33.78 -7.11
CA ALA A 700 -23.52 33.33 -5.73
C ALA A 700 -22.52 32.23 -5.38
N THR A 701 -22.14 32.19 -4.11
CA THR A 701 -21.31 31.14 -3.51
C THR A 701 -22.06 30.46 -2.36
N ALA A 702 -21.72 29.21 -2.07
CA ALA A 702 -22.24 28.46 -0.94
C ALA A 702 -21.12 27.68 -0.27
N THR A 703 -20.98 27.83 1.04
CA THR A 703 -20.03 27.05 1.87
C THR A 703 -20.81 26.13 2.80
N ILE A 704 -20.74 24.83 2.56
CA ILE A 704 -21.33 23.80 3.41
C ILE A 704 -20.25 23.25 4.34
N ARG A 705 -20.49 23.26 5.66
CA ARG A 705 -19.59 22.63 6.65
C ARG A 705 -20.27 21.45 7.33
N LEU A 706 -19.52 20.37 7.45
CA LEU A 706 -19.87 19.12 8.12
C LEU A 706 -18.99 18.97 9.36
N GLU A 707 -19.58 18.60 10.49
CA GLU A 707 -18.85 18.28 11.72
C GLU A 707 -18.94 16.78 12.01
N TRP A 708 -17.81 16.10 12.19
CA TRP A 708 -17.82 14.66 12.51
C TRP A 708 -18.46 14.39 13.87
N ALA A 709 -19.21 13.30 13.96
CA ALA A 709 -19.70 12.81 15.25
C ALA A 709 -18.52 12.30 16.10
N PRO A 710 -18.55 12.51 17.43
CA PRO A 710 -17.48 12.14 18.35
C PRO A 710 -17.30 10.63 18.55
#